data_AF-A0A1F3V302-F1
#
_entry.id   AF-A0A1F3V302-F1
#
_cell.length_a   1.000
_cell.length_b   1.000
_cell.length_c   1.000
_cell.angle_alpha   90.00
_cell.angle_beta   90.00
_cell.angle_gamma   90.00
#
_symmetry.space_group_name_H-M   'P 1'
#
loop_
_entity.id
_entity.type
_entity.pdbx_description
1 polymer ?
#
loop_
_entity_poly.entity_id
_entity_poly.type
_entity_poly.pdbx_seq_one_letter_code
_entity_poly.pdbx_strand_id
1 'polypeptide(L)'
;MKKISLLFTFFLSITLWAAPASTSPIKLYHSQKGVNEYLLAYPVKSKWALEIFQQNEGALQNRVVEKFFNTKAHLLNHIEKNYSHFSPSKKKLAFKGVSTELIGRKIWEIKNNWNADWEQKYAAWIRENLTTTFLEENKIATDCADVAVVLRWIFARINFLPMANTLSGSGVLFSNESFKKEWGGLSKAPTWQQDALFIKALNYVADNSYTHSVVADSYPVKISADSLLPGVFHIALTYESGHTRMIGRVFLDSDTEVPIQFFESTVPREVRALSHTMFLDGQSVPSVSEGGFIQFRWAEKKDGKMVLRKSTSMPNYSLEQYTPEFMEGETNFALAIYKRIAPLFNPEVAIEKGLEDIKEQIKRRIEIVREGYRICQKEDCSPGTANWENWSTPSRDARILEKYYEIETLVSLFDNYDLWRKLLEEAIFDIEGISRSLSLIINFRQIEIDSSDPRVSIGQRWALYPADVAQNLETEILPIHQKRKLLIEKQEQVGACTQKRCLPLDKLWNDYNSFELDGQITNVPGRIAQYCSYVEETACNELTKEMKNLFVEGVRLDDYIKNAIWFISDPNYAHNLRWGKQAQSLRHKVLPTQLSSLFVSKYGFAIYDGITFSNLPSGESVENIEGTQELIPYLESPFIIASVNGAEKGVYCRRYDEHFWSRLTEKEALARVIRISKNHLAFIDAENTIKIYQFDENCKNLRLLQLISEVEYIEKMDAPASSYSDLLVLKRLTDQQKIIVEIVNNELIITPILLPEDNLELEFIFNLHQNYAINYYSGSSAEDGDFKRISRFIEKKSGRELSIAGKDFSSIFLEKKFPSSGLILGHLSEDGESYSDLLFQIDSTMNVSIFLECPNGEINDWLEKNGRQFFSCHRYDEIDDIEQSAAYEFKSRKMIPFNLLDGFKIISSMGDKLLIEKKQDKSRYISDFDQHHLVKISTNSFLSRASVQKSYQPKIGIDLFSSNYEDYSGDNWINFSLLFLVNDLFLQEQTANPLASGSIYFNPYFSSGDDVSSDIEINDDIVLNPLPEPMPGPMPVPIPVPLPMRRKNDLNISGPQSYVERGAIVVINGRTVWLDENN
;
A
#
# COMPACT_ATOMS: atom_id res chain seq x y z
N MET A 1 39.48 -6.75 35.34
CA MET A 1 38.33 -7.68 35.51
C MET A 1 37.17 -7.10 36.33
N LYS A 2 37.35 -6.54 37.54
CA LYS A 2 36.23 -5.95 38.32
C LYS A 2 35.47 -4.78 37.64
N LYS A 3 36.14 -3.97 36.79
CA LYS A 3 35.47 -2.91 36.00
C LYS A 3 34.65 -3.44 34.80
N ILE A 4 34.96 -4.64 34.30
CA ILE A 4 34.21 -5.26 33.19
C ILE A 4 32.92 -5.91 33.71
N SER A 5 32.92 -6.43 34.94
CA SER A 5 31.73 -6.99 35.59
C SER A 5 30.66 -5.93 35.91
N LEU A 6 31.06 -4.67 36.19
CA LEU A 6 30.12 -3.57 36.44
C LEU A 6 29.48 -3.03 35.15
N LEU A 7 30.23 -3.00 34.04
CA LEU A 7 29.69 -2.63 32.72
C LEU A 7 28.73 -3.70 32.19
N PHE A 8 29.00 -4.99 32.44
CA PHE A 8 28.11 -6.07 32.02
C PHE A 8 26.80 -6.09 32.82
N THR A 9 26.82 -5.76 34.11
CA THR A 9 25.58 -5.64 34.92
C THR A 9 24.77 -4.40 34.57
N PHE A 10 25.42 -3.31 34.15
CA PHE A 10 24.73 -2.10 33.67
C PHE A 10 24.11 -2.30 32.28
N PHE A 11 24.77 -3.02 31.36
CA PHE A 11 24.21 -3.36 30.06
C PHE A 11 23.06 -4.38 30.15
N LEU A 12 23.12 -5.35 31.08
CA LEU A 12 22.05 -6.32 31.28
C LEU A 12 20.79 -5.68 31.92
N SER A 13 20.94 -4.61 32.70
CA SER A 13 19.81 -3.92 33.32
C SER A 13 19.11 -2.92 32.39
N ILE A 14 19.80 -2.38 31.39
CA ILE A 14 19.20 -1.51 30.36
C ILE A 14 18.39 -2.32 29.33
N THR A 15 18.83 -3.53 28.96
CA THR A 15 18.07 -4.40 28.03
C THR A 15 16.83 -5.03 28.67
N LEU A 16 16.78 -5.16 30.00
CA LEU A 16 15.62 -5.67 30.74
C LEU A 16 14.45 -4.67 30.87
N TRP A 17 14.66 -3.37 30.61
CA TRP A 17 13.60 -2.35 30.70
C TRP A 17 12.96 -1.98 29.35
N ALA A 18 13.49 -2.52 28.24
CA ALA A 18 12.90 -2.38 26.90
C ALA A 18 12.30 -3.70 26.39
N ALA A 19 11.92 -4.61 27.29
CA ALA A 19 11.08 -5.74 26.89
C ALA A 19 9.75 -5.15 26.38
N PRO A 20 9.35 -5.40 25.11
CA PRO A 20 8.07 -4.92 24.61
C PRO A 20 6.99 -5.38 25.58
N ALA A 21 6.20 -4.44 26.08
CA ALA A 21 5.21 -4.70 27.12
C ALA A 21 4.35 -5.90 26.69
N SER A 22 4.42 -7.01 27.44
CA SER A 22 3.74 -8.28 27.10
C SER A 22 2.33 -8.02 26.57
N THR A 23 2.09 -8.35 25.31
CA THR A 23 0.84 -8.11 24.58
C THR A 23 -0.22 -9.18 24.87
N SER A 24 0.11 -10.16 25.71
CA SER A 24 -0.81 -11.21 26.10
C SER A 24 -2.05 -10.61 26.80
N PRO A 25 -3.25 -11.16 26.53
CA PRO A 25 -4.46 -10.77 27.25
C PRO A 25 -4.25 -10.84 28.76
N ILE A 26 -4.64 -9.76 29.45
CA ILE A 26 -4.68 -9.70 30.90
C ILE A 26 -5.97 -10.39 31.33
N LYS A 27 -5.83 -11.51 32.05
CA LYS A 27 -6.96 -12.24 32.65
C LYS A 27 -6.80 -12.22 34.15
N LEU A 28 -7.71 -11.53 34.84
CA LEU A 28 -7.72 -11.43 36.29
C LEU A 28 -9.05 -11.97 36.82
N TYR A 29 -9.01 -12.45 38.06
CA TYR A 29 -10.14 -13.07 38.73
C TYR A 29 -10.24 -12.54 40.15
N HIS A 30 -11.47 -12.26 40.58
CA HIS A 30 -11.78 -11.92 41.95
C HIS A 30 -13.03 -12.66 42.40
N SER A 31 -13.10 -13.03 43.67
CA SER A 31 -14.27 -13.70 44.24
C SER A 31 -14.55 -13.13 45.61
N GLN A 32 -15.80 -12.70 45.83
CA GLN A 32 -16.24 -12.07 47.06
C GLN A 32 -17.72 -12.33 47.30
N LYS A 33 -18.06 -12.88 48.48
CA LYS A 33 -19.45 -13.03 48.96
C LYS A 33 -20.40 -13.73 47.96
N GLY A 34 -19.96 -14.83 47.34
CA GLY A 34 -20.77 -15.57 46.38
C GLY A 34 -20.88 -14.91 45.00
N VAL A 35 -20.07 -13.89 44.72
CA VAL A 35 -19.93 -13.28 43.41
C VAL A 35 -18.51 -13.51 42.91
N ASN A 36 -18.39 -14.03 41.70
CA ASN A 36 -17.13 -14.15 40.98
C ASN A 36 -17.09 -13.08 39.90
N GLU A 37 -15.97 -12.39 39.77
CA GLU A 37 -15.74 -11.40 38.73
C GLU A 37 -14.52 -11.82 37.90
N TYR A 38 -14.64 -11.67 36.58
CA TYR A 38 -13.60 -11.98 35.60
C TYR A 38 -13.30 -10.72 34.83
N LEU A 39 -12.06 -10.26 34.90
CA LEU A 39 -11.58 -9.15 34.12
C LEU A 39 -10.75 -9.71 32.97
N LEU A 40 -11.13 -9.33 31.76
CA LEU A 40 -10.43 -9.65 30.53
C LEU A 40 -10.03 -8.33 29.87
N ALA A 41 -8.75 -8.14 29.61
CA ALA A 41 -8.30 -7.02 28.80
C ALA A 41 -7.33 -7.48 27.71
N TYR A 42 -7.52 -7.00 26.49
CA TYR A 42 -6.80 -7.45 25.32
C TYR A 42 -6.65 -6.32 24.29
N PRO A 43 -5.61 -6.33 23.46
CA PRO A 43 -5.46 -5.36 22.38
C PRO A 43 -6.56 -5.55 21.32
N VAL A 44 -7.09 -4.42 20.84
CA VAL A 44 -8.01 -4.33 19.70
C VAL A 44 -7.58 -3.15 18.84
N LYS A 45 -6.87 -3.44 17.76
CA LYS A 45 -6.10 -2.50 16.93
C LYS A 45 -5.15 -1.65 17.80
N SER A 46 -5.18 -0.33 17.60
CA SER A 46 -4.44 0.66 18.39
C SER A 46 -5.05 0.95 19.77
N LYS A 47 -6.03 0.16 20.22
CA LYS A 47 -6.72 0.31 21.51
C LYS A 47 -6.62 -0.96 22.36
N TRP A 48 -7.04 -0.85 23.60
CA TRP A 48 -7.19 -1.94 24.55
C TRP A 48 -8.64 -2.05 24.98
N ALA A 49 -9.25 -3.20 24.75
CA ALA A 49 -10.56 -3.53 25.30
C ALA A 49 -10.40 -3.99 26.76
N LEU A 50 -11.36 -3.61 27.60
CA LEU A 50 -11.56 -4.07 28.97
C LEU A 50 -12.99 -4.58 29.09
N GLU A 51 -13.12 -5.85 29.36
CA GLU A 51 -14.39 -6.49 29.68
C GLU A 51 -14.36 -7.00 31.12
N ILE A 52 -15.47 -6.81 31.84
CA ILE A 52 -15.67 -7.42 33.15
C ILE A 52 -16.94 -8.23 33.11
N PHE A 53 -16.83 -9.49 33.54
CA PHE A 53 -17.94 -10.42 33.66
C PHE A 53 -18.19 -10.70 35.14
N GLN A 54 -19.45 -10.80 35.52
CA GLN A 54 -19.88 -11.13 36.87
C GLN A 54 -20.69 -12.42 36.85
N GLN A 55 -20.39 -13.34 37.77
CA GLN A 55 -21.11 -14.59 38.00
C GLN A 55 -21.51 -14.69 39.47
N ASN A 56 -22.81 -14.65 39.74
CA ASN A 56 -23.34 -14.96 41.06
C ASN A 56 -23.28 -16.48 41.32
N GLU A 57 -23.28 -16.88 42.59
CA GLU A 57 -23.29 -18.29 43.00
C GLU A 57 -24.49 -19.02 42.37
N GLY A 58 -24.21 -20.12 41.66
CA GLY A 58 -25.23 -20.88 40.94
C GLY A 58 -25.75 -20.23 39.64
N ALA A 59 -25.25 -19.05 39.24
CA ALA A 59 -25.63 -18.35 38.02
C ALA A 59 -24.60 -18.52 36.90
N LEU A 60 -25.02 -18.30 35.66
CA LEU A 60 -24.10 -18.10 34.53
C LEU A 60 -23.56 -16.66 34.54
N GLN A 61 -22.35 -16.45 34.00
CA GLN A 61 -21.75 -15.11 33.94
C GLN A 61 -22.61 -14.14 33.12
N ASN A 62 -22.49 -12.84 33.37
CA ASN A 62 -22.98 -11.78 32.51
C ASN A 62 -21.86 -10.74 32.33
N ARG A 63 -21.69 -10.19 31.12
CA ARG A 63 -20.82 -9.04 30.89
C ARG A 63 -21.46 -7.81 31.54
N VAL A 64 -20.72 -7.15 32.44
CA VAL A 64 -21.18 -5.99 33.21
C VAL A 64 -20.42 -4.71 32.85
N VAL A 65 -19.24 -4.83 32.24
CA VAL A 65 -18.44 -3.70 31.76
C VAL A 65 -17.84 -4.05 30.40
N GLU A 66 -17.84 -3.09 29.49
CA GLU A 66 -17.07 -3.06 28.25
C GLU A 66 -16.55 -1.64 28.06
N LYS A 67 -15.23 -1.46 27.94
CA LYS A 67 -14.58 -0.16 27.76
C LYS A 67 -13.36 -0.29 26.85
N PHE A 68 -13.04 0.78 26.13
CA PHE A 68 -11.86 0.85 25.28
C PHE A 68 -10.89 1.94 25.77
N PHE A 69 -9.59 1.70 25.64
CA PHE A 69 -8.53 2.61 26.05
C PHE A 69 -7.52 2.79 24.92
N ASN A 70 -7.07 4.02 24.69
CA ASN A 70 -6.09 4.30 23.62
C ASN A 70 -4.70 3.70 23.91
N THR A 71 -4.37 3.42 25.18
CA THR A 71 -3.07 2.83 25.55
C THR A 71 -3.24 1.82 26.68
N LYS A 72 -2.33 0.84 26.72
CA LYS A 72 -2.24 -0.12 27.83
C LYS A 72 -2.04 0.58 29.17
N ALA A 73 -1.28 1.67 29.21
CA ALA A 73 -1.05 2.45 30.42
C ALA A 73 -2.35 3.07 30.96
N HIS A 74 -3.19 3.65 30.11
CA HIS A 74 -4.49 4.19 30.51
C HIS A 74 -5.43 3.09 31.01
N LEU A 75 -5.45 1.94 30.33
CA LEU A 75 -6.16 0.75 30.79
C LEU A 75 -5.70 0.35 32.20
N LEU A 76 -4.39 0.18 32.41
CA LEU A 76 -3.84 -0.27 33.69
C LEU A 76 -4.14 0.72 34.82
N ASN A 77 -4.00 2.02 34.57
CA ASN A 77 -4.37 3.06 35.53
C ASN A 77 -5.89 3.01 35.84
N HIS A 78 -6.73 2.76 34.84
CA HIS A 78 -8.18 2.59 35.05
C HIS A 78 -8.49 1.36 35.90
N ILE A 79 -7.82 0.23 35.65
CA ILE A 79 -7.94 -0.99 36.45
C ILE A 79 -7.48 -0.75 37.88
N GLU A 80 -6.32 -0.13 38.08
CA GLU A 80 -5.78 0.16 39.40
C GLU A 80 -6.71 1.08 40.21
N LYS A 81 -7.22 2.14 39.58
CA LYS A 81 -8.09 3.13 40.23
C LYS A 81 -9.48 2.59 40.56
N ASN A 82 -10.11 1.87 39.63
CA ASN A 82 -11.54 1.51 39.74
C ASN A 82 -11.76 0.04 40.13
N TYR A 83 -10.75 -0.80 39.95
CA TYR A 83 -10.84 -2.26 40.06
C TYR A 83 -9.65 -2.84 40.86
N SER A 84 -9.19 -2.10 41.87
CA SER A 84 -8.01 -2.42 42.71
C SER A 84 -8.06 -3.81 43.36
N HIS A 85 -9.24 -4.41 43.50
CA HIS A 85 -9.42 -5.75 44.05
C HIS A 85 -8.90 -6.88 43.12
N PHE A 86 -8.71 -6.61 41.83
CA PHE A 86 -8.08 -7.53 40.85
C PHE A 86 -6.54 -7.57 40.94
N SER A 87 -5.93 -7.06 42.03
CA SER A 87 -4.47 -7.02 42.21
C SER A 87 -3.78 -8.34 41.82
N PRO A 88 -2.72 -8.32 40.98
CA PRO A 88 -2.07 -9.52 40.40
C PRO A 88 -1.49 -10.53 41.40
N SER A 89 -1.43 -10.19 42.70
CA SER A 89 -0.81 -11.00 43.74
C SER A 89 -1.64 -12.21 44.21
N LYS A 90 -2.86 -12.39 43.71
CA LYS A 90 -3.74 -13.51 44.11
C LYS A 90 -3.62 -14.70 43.16
N LYS A 91 -3.31 -15.88 43.72
CA LYS A 91 -3.09 -17.16 43.02
C LYS A 91 -4.22 -17.52 42.05
N LYS A 92 -3.87 -18.14 40.91
CA LYS A 92 -4.80 -18.87 40.02
C LYS A 92 -5.55 -19.94 40.82
N LEU A 93 -6.82 -19.70 41.15
CA LEU A 93 -7.67 -20.69 41.81
C LEU A 93 -8.21 -21.69 40.79
N ALA A 94 -8.21 -22.97 41.17
CA ALA A 94 -8.83 -24.03 40.39
C ALA A 94 -10.35 -23.82 40.34
N PHE A 95 -10.87 -23.69 39.12
CA PHE A 95 -12.18 -23.17 38.81
C PHE A 95 -13.30 -24.21 38.97
N LYS A 96 -14.42 -23.85 39.61
CA LYS A 96 -15.69 -24.62 39.62
C LYS A 96 -16.80 -23.77 39.00
N GLY A 97 -16.79 -23.62 37.68
CA GLY A 97 -17.81 -22.85 36.99
C GLY A 97 -19.17 -23.51 36.95
N VAL A 98 -20.21 -22.68 36.96
CA VAL A 98 -21.59 -23.08 36.68
C VAL A 98 -21.79 -23.12 35.17
N SER A 99 -22.11 -24.29 34.61
CA SER A 99 -22.44 -24.45 33.19
C SER A 99 -23.94 -24.37 32.89
N THR A 100 -24.80 -24.43 33.91
CA THR A 100 -26.26 -24.28 33.77
C THR A 100 -26.86 -23.85 35.11
N GLU A 101 -27.85 -22.95 35.08
CA GLU A 101 -28.56 -22.49 36.29
C GLU A 101 -29.73 -23.41 36.64
N LEU A 102 -30.26 -24.16 35.67
CA LEU A 102 -31.37 -25.09 35.84
C LEU A 102 -31.04 -26.47 35.25
N ILE A 103 -30.62 -27.39 36.11
CA ILE A 103 -30.30 -28.77 35.73
C ILE A 103 -31.53 -29.46 35.13
N GLY A 104 -31.32 -30.19 34.02
CA GLY A 104 -32.37 -30.95 33.32
C GLY A 104 -33.19 -30.12 32.32
N ARG A 105 -33.03 -28.79 32.28
CA ARG A 105 -33.57 -27.94 31.23
C ARG A 105 -32.55 -27.79 30.10
N LYS A 106 -33.05 -27.76 28.86
CA LYS A 106 -32.22 -27.66 27.65
C LYS A 106 -32.83 -26.64 26.68
N ILE A 107 -31.97 -25.99 25.93
CA ILE A 107 -32.38 -25.08 24.84
C ILE A 107 -33.06 -25.93 23.75
N TRP A 108 -32.38 -26.99 23.28
CA TRP A 108 -32.95 -28.04 22.43
C TRP A 108 -32.43 -29.43 22.80
N GLU A 109 -33.17 -30.46 22.36
CA GLU A 109 -32.79 -31.87 22.56
C GLU A 109 -31.79 -32.33 21.51
N ILE A 110 -30.82 -33.15 21.94
CA ILE A 110 -29.85 -33.76 21.03
C ILE A 110 -30.47 -35.04 20.44
N LYS A 111 -30.56 -35.10 19.11
CA LYS A 111 -31.02 -36.29 18.37
C LYS A 111 -29.94 -36.87 17.45
N ASN A 112 -28.94 -36.07 17.11
CA ASN A 112 -27.84 -36.42 16.24
C ASN A 112 -26.50 -36.11 16.92
N ASN A 113 -25.39 -36.66 16.42
CA ASN A 113 -24.04 -36.33 16.88
C ASN A 113 -23.19 -35.86 15.70
N TRP A 114 -22.24 -34.96 15.96
CA TRP A 114 -21.28 -34.56 14.94
C TRP A 114 -20.44 -35.75 14.46
N ASN A 115 -20.31 -35.83 13.14
CA ASN A 115 -19.44 -36.73 12.41
C ASN A 115 -19.03 -36.06 11.08
N ALA A 116 -18.22 -36.73 10.27
CA ALA A 116 -17.80 -36.20 8.98
C ALA A 116 -18.98 -35.88 8.04
N ASP A 117 -20.02 -36.72 8.01
CA ASP A 117 -21.21 -36.49 7.18
C ASP A 117 -21.96 -35.21 7.58
N TRP A 118 -22.03 -34.91 8.88
CA TRP A 118 -22.64 -33.68 9.38
C TRP A 118 -21.80 -32.45 9.09
N GLU A 119 -20.47 -32.57 9.03
CA GLU A 119 -19.60 -31.49 8.54
C GLU A 119 -19.85 -31.19 7.05
N GLN A 120 -19.99 -32.24 6.23
CA GLN A 120 -20.34 -32.07 4.81
C GLN A 120 -21.71 -31.42 4.62
N LYS A 121 -22.70 -31.82 5.42
CA LYS A 121 -24.04 -31.18 5.41
C LYS A 121 -24.00 -29.74 5.90
N TYR A 122 -23.15 -29.43 6.87
CA TYR A 122 -22.94 -28.05 7.32
C TYR A 122 -22.31 -27.20 6.22
N ALA A 123 -21.28 -27.71 5.55
CA ALA A 123 -20.65 -27.03 4.42
C ALA A 123 -21.62 -26.78 3.27
N ALA A 124 -22.42 -27.79 2.90
CA ALA A 124 -23.47 -27.63 1.89
C ALA A 124 -24.50 -26.57 2.30
N TRP A 125 -24.95 -26.59 3.56
CA TRP A 125 -25.90 -25.60 4.09
C TRP A 125 -25.34 -24.17 4.03
N ILE A 126 -24.07 -23.96 4.42
CA ILE A 126 -23.40 -22.67 4.32
C ILE A 126 -23.37 -22.20 2.86
N ARG A 127 -22.94 -23.06 1.94
CA ARG A 127 -22.87 -22.74 0.50
C ARG A 127 -24.23 -22.35 -0.08
N GLU A 128 -25.30 -23.02 0.34
CA GLU A 128 -26.64 -22.85 -0.23
C GLU A 128 -27.45 -21.73 0.44
N ASN A 129 -27.21 -21.44 1.72
CA ASN A 129 -28.07 -20.54 2.52
C ASN A 129 -27.36 -19.25 2.94
N LEU A 130 -26.03 -19.24 3.07
CA LEU A 130 -25.32 -18.04 3.49
C LEU A 130 -25.21 -17.06 2.32
N THR A 131 -25.90 -15.93 2.45
CA THR A 131 -25.77 -14.72 1.64
C THR A 131 -25.18 -13.59 2.49
N THR A 132 -24.83 -12.46 1.88
CA THR A 132 -24.38 -11.28 2.62
C THR A 132 -25.47 -10.75 3.56
N THR A 133 -26.75 -10.89 3.18
CA THR A 133 -27.89 -10.39 3.97
C THR A 133 -28.48 -11.41 4.94
N PHE A 134 -28.03 -12.68 4.94
CA PHE A 134 -28.64 -13.77 5.72
C PHE A 134 -28.82 -13.42 7.21
N LEU A 135 -27.80 -12.87 7.87
CA LEU A 135 -27.89 -12.53 9.31
C LEU A 135 -28.70 -11.26 9.55
N GLU A 136 -28.64 -10.29 8.64
CA GLU A 136 -29.42 -9.05 8.68
C GLU A 136 -30.93 -9.34 8.56
N GLU A 137 -31.32 -10.13 7.55
CA GLU A 137 -32.70 -10.54 7.30
C GLU A 137 -33.31 -11.29 8.51
N ASN A 138 -32.46 -12.03 9.24
CA ASN A 138 -32.85 -12.73 10.45
C ASN A 138 -32.63 -11.92 11.74
N LYS A 139 -32.24 -10.64 11.64
CA LYS A 139 -32.04 -9.70 12.76
C LYS A 139 -31.06 -10.22 13.82
N ILE A 140 -29.99 -10.89 13.38
CA ILE A 140 -28.95 -11.41 14.26
C ILE A 140 -27.76 -10.46 14.23
N ALA A 141 -27.48 -9.83 15.38
CA ALA A 141 -26.31 -8.97 15.52
C ALA A 141 -25.05 -9.82 15.63
N THR A 142 -24.00 -9.46 14.87
CA THR A 142 -22.72 -10.14 14.87
C THR A 142 -21.55 -9.18 14.76
N ASP A 143 -20.45 -9.51 15.45
CA ASP A 143 -19.10 -9.06 15.11
C ASP A 143 -18.33 -10.13 14.31
N CYS A 144 -17.02 -9.94 14.10
CA CYS A 144 -16.20 -10.87 13.31
C CYS A 144 -16.18 -12.30 13.90
N ALA A 145 -16.08 -12.46 15.22
CA ALA A 145 -16.02 -13.77 15.87
C ALA A 145 -17.40 -14.45 15.91
N ASP A 146 -18.45 -13.65 16.08
CA ASP A 146 -19.82 -14.12 16.18
C ASP A 146 -20.30 -14.86 14.94
N VAL A 147 -19.87 -14.46 13.73
CA VAL A 147 -20.33 -15.08 12.47
C VAL A 147 -20.11 -16.59 12.50
N ALA A 148 -18.92 -17.04 12.92
CA ALA A 148 -18.61 -18.46 12.99
C ALA A 148 -19.46 -19.20 14.04
N VAL A 149 -19.56 -18.62 15.24
CA VAL A 149 -20.33 -19.19 16.35
C VAL A 149 -21.81 -19.28 15.98
N VAL A 150 -22.40 -18.18 15.51
CA VAL A 150 -23.83 -18.03 15.23
C VAL A 150 -24.27 -19.02 14.15
N LEU A 151 -23.56 -19.08 13.02
CA LEU A 151 -23.92 -19.98 11.92
C LEU A 151 -23.86 -21.45 12.36
N ARG A 152 -22.85 -21.82 13.16
CA ARG A 152 -22.72 -23.17 13.70
C ARG A 152 -23.86 -23.52 14.67
N TRP A 153 -24.24 -22.60 15.55
CA TRP A 153 -25.37 -22.79 16.47
C TRP A 153 -26.70 -22.92 15.74
N ILE A 154 -26.95 -22.09 14.71
CA ILE A 154 -28.16 -22.17 13.88
C ILE A 154 -28.25 -23.55 13.22
N PHE A 155 -27.19 -23.99 12.55
CA PHE A 155 -27.20 -25.31 11.91
C PHE A 155 -27.38 -26.45 12.92
N ALA A 156 -26.71 -26.39 14.08
CA ALA A 156 -26.86 -27.37 15.13
C ALA A 156 -28.29 -27.43 15.68
N ARG A 157 -28.94 -26.28 15.84
CA ARG A 157 -30.33 -26.16 16.28
C ARG A 157 -31.32 -26.69 15.25
N ILE A 158 -31.09 -26.48 13.96
CA ILE A 158 -31.92 -27.04 12.87
C ILE A 158 -31.84 -28.57 12.90
N ASN A 159 -30.65 -29.12 13.12
CA ASN A 159 -30.36 -30.55 12.97
C ASN A 159 -30.30 -31.32 14.30
N PHE A 160 -30.67 -30.71 15.42
CA PHE A 160 -30.64 -31.32 16.75
C PHE A 160 -29.27 -31.94 17.11
N LEU A 161 -28.19 -31.26 16.72
CA LEU A 161 -26.81 -31.62 17.05
C LEU A 161 -26.39 -30.99 18.40
N PRO A 162 -25.45 -31.60 19.15
CA PRO A 162 -24.84 -30.95 20.29
C PRO A 162 -24.08 -29.70 19.85
N MET A 163 -24.12 -28.63 20.64
CA MET A 163 -23.30 -27.44 20.40
C MET A 163 -22.80 -26.87 21.71
N ALA A 164 -21.57 -26.38 21.72
CA ALA A 164 -20.99 -25.74 22.89
C ALA A 164 -19.85 -24.78 22.55
N ASN A 165 -19.69 -23.72 23.34
CA ASN A 165 -18.59 -22.75 23.25
C ASN A 165 -18.08 -22.33 24.63
N THR A 166 -16.81 -22.00 24.71
CA THR A 166 -16.16 -21.49 25.91
C THR A 166 -16.49 -20.02 26.12
N LEU A 167 -17.05 -19.67 27.27
CA LEU A 167 -17.36 -18.29 27.64
C LEU A 167 -16.07 -17.50 27.97
N SER A 168 -15.98 -16.26 27.48
CA SER A 168 -14.76 -15.45 27.47
C SER A 168 -14.20 -15.11 28.85
N GLY A 169 -15.07 -14.84 29.81
CA GLY A 169 -14.71 -14.50 31.19
C GLY A 169 -14.34 -15.72 32.02
N SER A 170 -15.32 -16.58 32.25
CA SER A 170 -15.22 -17.72 33.16
C SER A 170 -14.51 -18.94 32.57
N GLY A 171 -14.39 -19.04 31.25
CA GLY A 171 -13.85 -20.22 30.59
C GLY A 171 -14.77 -21.45 30.67
N VAL A 172 -16.02 -21.29 31.12
CA VAL A 172 -17.00 -22.38 31.16
C VAL A 172 -17.46 -22.74 29.76
N LEU A 173 -17.65 -24.03 29.52
CA LEU A 173 -18.30 -24.51 28.32
C LEU A 173 -19.84 -24.32 28.43
N PHE A 174 -20.38 -23.33 27.71
CA PHE A 174 -21.81 -23.11 27.54
C PHE A 174 -22.32 -23.93 26.36
N SER A 175 -23.42 -24.65 26.52
CA SER A 175 -23.91 -25.63 25.54
C SER A 175 -25.43 -25.57 25.34
N ASN A 176 -25.95 -26.40 24.44
CA ASN A 176 -27.39 -26.60 24.28
C ASN A 176 -28.09 -27.17 25.53
N GLU A 177 -27.33 -27.70 26.50
CA GLU A 177 -27.82 -28.13 27.83
C GLU A 177 -27.64 -27.05 28.92
N SER A 178 -27.09 -25.89 28.57
CA SER A 178 -26.97 -24.73 29.45
C SER A 178 -28.25 -23.91 29.44
N PHE A 179 -28.75 -23.50 30.62
CA PHE A 179 -30.03 -22.81 30.74
C PHE A 179 -29.96 -21.74 31.83
N LYS A 180 -30.32 -20.48 31.53
CA LYS A 180 -30.50 -19.43 32.54
C LYS A 180 -31.89 -19.48 33.15
N LYS A 181 -32.02 -19.24 34.45
CA LYS A 181 -33.30 -19.31 35.16
C LYS A 181 -34.35 -18.36 34.58
N GLU A 182 -33.93 -17.16 34.18
CA GLU A 182 -34.78 -16.14 33.57
C GLU A 182 -35.39 -16.55 32.21
N TRP A 183 -34.87 -17.58 31.54
CA TRP A 183 -35.39 -18.06 30.25
C TRP A 183 -36.57 -19.02 30.39
N GLY A 184 -36.97 -19.38 31.62
CA GLY A 184 -37.98 -20.41 31.88
C GLY A 184 -39.33 -20.20 31.20
N GLY A 185 -39.69 -18.94 30.90
CA GLY A 185 -40.95 -18.55 30.25
C GLY A 185 -40.86 -18.29 28.74
N LEU A 186 -39.68 -18.41 28.12
CA LEU A 186 -39.53 -18.17 26.68
C LEU A 186 -40.12 -19.33 25.87
N SER A 187 -40.85 -19.00 24.80
CA SER A 187 -41.48 -19.99 23.92
C SER A 187 -40.45 -20.70 23.05
N LYS A 188 -40.65 -22.02 22.88
CA LYS A 188 -39.97 -22.82 21.85
C LYS A 188 -40.81 -22.83 20.58
N ALA A 189 -40.17 -22.82 19.43
CA ALA A 189 -40.83 -22.98 18.13
C ALA A 189 -40.12 -24.07 17.29
N PRO A 190 -40.82 -24.69 16.32
CA PRO A 190 -40.18 -25.67 15.43
C PRO A 190 -39.03 -25.05 14.61
N THR A 191 -39.24 -23.86 14.06
CA THR A 191 -38.24 -23.10 13.31
C THR A 191 -37.39 -22.26 14.27
N TRP A 192 -36.09 -22.14 13.98
CA TRP A 192 -35.15 -21.48 14.89
C TRP A 192 -35.41 -19.97 14.99
N GLN A 193 -35.86 -19.33 13.90
CA GLN A 193 -36.14 -17.89 13.83
C GLN A 193 -37.25 -17.47 14.80
N GLN A 194 -38.22 -18.35 15.03
CA GLN A 194 -39.37 -18.10 15.91
C GLN A 194 -39.16 -18.63 17.33
N ASP A 195 -38.05 -19.35 17.57
CA ASP A 195 -37.73 -19.95 18.87
C ASP A 195 -37.07 -18.90 19.77
N ALA A 196 -37.91 -18.15 20.49
CA ALA A 196 -37.47 -17.07 21.38
C ALA A 196 -36.42 -17.53 22.42
N LEU A 197 -36.53 -18.77 22.90
CA LEU A 197 -35.53 -19.35 23.81
C LEU A 197 -34.18 -19.54 23.10
N PHE A 198 -34.19 -20.11 21.89
CA PHE A 198 -32.96 -20.28 21.11
C PHE A 198 -32.31 -18.94 20.76
N ILE A 199 -33.07 -17.97 20.26
CA ILE A 199 -32.55 -16.63 19.92
C ILE A 199 -31.93 -15.95 21.15
N LYS A 200 -32.56 -16.08 22.33
CA LYS A 200 -31.99 -15.52 23.57
C LYS A 200 -30.66 -16.19 23.95
N ALA A 201 -30.58 -17.52 23.81
CA ALA A 201 -29.35 -18.25 24.10
C ALA A 201 -28.24 -17.99 23.06
N LEU A 202 -28.60 -17.85 21.78
CA LEU A 202 -27.70 -17.49 20.69
C LEU A 202 -27.08 -16.11 20.92
N ASN A 203 -27.89 -15.12 21.30
CA ASN A 203 -27.39 -13.79 21.65
C ASN A 203 -26.49 -13.82 22.88
N TYR A 204 -26.83 -14.64 23.87
CA TYR A 204 -26.01 -14.80 25.07
C TYR A 204 -24.63 -15.39 24.77
N VAL A 205 -24.52 -16.41 23.91
CA VAL A 205 -23.21 -16.99 23.57
C VAL A 205 -22.36 -16.00 22.79
N ALA A 206 -22.94 -15.28 21.83
CA ALA A 206 -22.28 -14.22 21.07
C ALA A 206 -21.77 -13.09 21.98
N ASP A 207 -22.60 -12.59 22.90
CA ASP A 207 -22.21 -11.58 23.90
C ASP A 207 -21.12 -12.04 24.89
N ASN A 208 -20.82 -13.33 24.92
CA ASN A 208 -19.84 -13.91 25.82
C ASN A 208 -18.76 -14.70 25.07
N SER A 209 -18.61 -14.50 23.76
CA SER A 209 -17.52 -15.02 22.94
C SER A 209 -16.71 -13.89 22.29
N TYR A 210 -15.47 -14.19 21.94
CA TYR A 210 -14.57 -13.30 21.20
C TYR A 210 -13.56 -14.16 20.44
N THR A 211 -12.76 -13.56 19.56
CA THR A 211 -11.84 -14.28 18.67
C THR A 211 -10.95 -15.29 19.41
N HIS A 212 -10.40 -14.97 20.59
CA HIS A 212 -9.56 -15.93 21.31
C HIS A 212 -10.35 -17.07 22.00
N SER A 213 -11.60 -16.86 22.41
CA SER A 213 -12.41 -17.98 22.94
C SER A 213 -12.79 -18.94 21.82
N VAL A 214 -13.04 -18.42 20.60
CA VAL A 214 -13.28 -19.24 19.41
C VAL A 214 -12.07 -20.11 19.08
N VAL A 215 -10.84 -19.57 19.15
CA VAL A 215 -9.61 -20.39 18.99
C VAL A 215 -9.57 -21.54 20.01
N ALA A 216 -9.92 -21.25 21.28
CA ALA A 216 -9.93 -22.28 22.33
C ALA A 216 -10.93 -23.41 22.06
N ASP A 217 -12.01 -23.14 21.31
CA ASP A 217 -13.05 -24.10 20.92
C ASP A 217 -12.73 -24.86 19.64
N SER A 218 -11.66 -24.49 18.95
CA SER A 218 -11.37 -24.92 17.58
C SER A 218 -10.14 -25.82 17.50
N TYR A 219 -9.84 -26.30 16.29
CA TYR A 219 -8.64 -27.06 15.98
C TYR A 219 -8.14 -26.72 14.56
N PRO A 220 -6.83 -26.78 14.33
CA PRO A 220 -6.26 -26.51 13.02
C PRO A 220 -6.51 -27.66 12.06
N VAL A 221 -6.86 -27.30 10.82
CA VAL A 221 -7.15 -28.25 9.77
C VAL A 221 -5.98 -28.39 8.80
N LYS A 222 -5.88 -29.57 8.19
CA LYS A 222 -5.07 -29.84 7.00
C LYS A 222 -5.45 -28.85 5.90
N ILE A 223 -4.49 -28.44 5.09
CA ILE A 223 -4.72 -27.64 3.89
C ILE A 223 -4.85 -28.62 2.71
N SER A 224 -6.08 -28.93 2.34
CA SER A 224 -6.41 -29.76 1.19
C SER A 224 -7.83 -29.45 0.70
N ALA A 225 -8.13 -29.81 -0.53
CA ALA A 225 -9.47 -29.67 -1.12
C ALA A 225 -10.59 -30.29 -0.26
N ASP A 226 -10.31 -31.44 0.37
CA ASP A 226 -11.31 -32.16 1.18
C ASP A 226 -11.50 -31.58 2.59
N SER A 227 -10.60 -30.71 3.05
CA SER A 227 -10.60 -30.18 4.42
C SER A 227 -10.94 -28.70 4.49
N LEU A 228 -10.60 -27.91 3.47
CA LEU A 228 -11.00 -26.51 3.37
C LEU A 228 -12.38 -26.41 2.72
N LEU A 229 -13.42 -26.63 3.53
CA LEU A 229 -14.81 -26.59 3.10
C LEU A 229 -15.50 -25.31 3.60
N PRO A 230 -16.61 -24.87 2.97
CA PRO A 230 -17.47 -23.87 3.57
C PRO A 230 -17.83 -24.24 5.02
N GLY A 231 -17.77 -23.28 5.94
CA GLY A 231 -17.93 -23.55 7.37
C GLY A 231 -16.61 -23.69 8.17
N VAL A 232 -15.47 -23.91 7.51
CA VAL A 232 -14.13 -23.67 8.07
C VAL A 232 -13.90 -22.16 8.15
N PHE A 233 -13.13 -21.70 9.12
CA PHE A 233 -12.87 -20.27 9.28
C PHE A 233 -11.38 -19.99 9.44
N HIS A 234 -10.98 -18.83 8.92
CA HIS A 234 -9.65 -18.28 9.08
C HIS A 234 -9.65 -17.31 10.25
N ILE A 235 -8.71 -17.47 11.17
CA ILE A 235 -8.46 -16.51 12.25
C ILE A 235 -7.09 -15.87 12.04
N ALA A 236 -7.05 -14.54 12.07
CA ALA A 236 -5.81 -13.79 12.16
C ALA A 236 -5.81 -13.05 13.51
N LEU A 237 -4.98 -13.51 14.44
CA LEU A 237 -4.67 -12.83 15.69
C LEU A 237 -3.33 -12.14 15.53
N THR A 238 -3.35 -10.83 15.30
CA THR A 238 -2.15 -10.00 15.35
C THR A 238 -1.96 -9.44 16.76
N TYR A 239 -0.79 -8.83 17.01
CA TYR A 239 -0.51 -8.13 18.28
C TYR A 239 -1.54 -7.06 18.62
N GLU A 240 -2.20 -6.52 17.60
CA GLU A 240 -3.13 -5.42 17.73
C GLU A 240 -4.57 -5.91 17.69
N SER A 241 -4.96 -6.85 16.82
CA SER A 241 -6.37 -7.21 16.62
C SER A 241 -6.56 -8.69 16.34
N GLY A 242 -7.75 -9.21 16.69
CA GLY A 242 -8.23 -10.49 16.17
C GLY A 242 -9.28 -10.29 15.09
N HIS A 243 -9.22 -11.06 14.02
CA HIS A 243 -10.25 -11.10 12.98
C HIS A 243 -10.61 -12.55 12.66
N THR A 244 -11.90 -12.82 12.45
CA THR A 244 -12.41 -14.15 12.09
C THR A 244 -13.23 -14.02 10.80
N ARG A 245 -12.93 -14.89 9.85
CA ARG A 245 -13.56 -14.92 8.53
C ARG A 245 -14.02 -16.33 8.21
N MET A 246 -15.28 -16.50 7.84
CA MET A 246 -15.87 -17.81 7.57
C MET A 246 -15.75 -18.14 6.09
N ILE A 247 -15.19 -19.29 5.71
CA ILE A 247 -15.22 -19.74 4.31
C ILE A 247 -16.69 -19.95 3.94
N GLY A 248 -17.16 -19.20 2.96
CA GLY A 248 -18.51 -19.36 2.43
C GLY A 248 -18.55 -20.11 1.11
N ARG A 249 -17.50 -19.98 0.29
CA ARG A 249 -17.39 -20.62 -1.02
C ARG A 249 -15.95 -21.07 -1.26
N VAL A 250 -15.81 -22.17 -1.99
CA VAL A 250 -14.54 -22.77 -2.38
C VAL A 250 -14.64 -23.18 -3.85
N PHE A 251 -13.69 -22.76 -4.66
CA PHE A 251 -13.65 -23.00 -6.11
C PHE A 251 -12.33 -23.68 -6.48
N LEU A 252 -12.36 -25.00 -6.66
CA LEU A 252 -11.15 -25.79 -6.90
C LEU A 252 -10.75 -25.85 -8.38
N ASP A 253 -11.76 -25.81 -9.27
CA ASP A 253 -11.61 -26.01 -10.71
C ASP A 253 -12.11 -24.80 -11.53
N SER A 254 -12.14 -23.61 -10.92
CA SER A 254 -12.58 -22.39 -11.59
C SER A 254 -11.39 -21.58 -12.08
N ASP A 255 -11.45 -21.17 -13.34
CA ASP A 255 -10.57 -20.19 -13.96
C ASP A 255 -11.10 -18.76 -13.85
N THR A 256 -12.28 -18.57 -13.25
CA THR A 256 -13.08 -17.34 -13.19
C THR A 256 -13.38 -16.87 -11.77
N GLU A 257 -13.02 -17.66 -10.75
CA GLU A 257 -13.19 -17.35 -9.34
C GLU A 257 -11.91 -17.57 -8.54
N VAL A 258 -11.77 -16.84 -7.44
CA VAL A 258 -10.69 -17.05 -6.48
C VAL A 258 -10.97 -18.31 -5.65
N PRO A 259 -9.96 -19.17 -5.35
CA PRO A 259 -10.21 -20.47 -4.76
C PRO A 259 -10.94 -20.47 -3.41
N ILE A 260 -10.74 -19.44 -2.58
CA ILE A 260 -11.39 -19.31 -1.28
C ILE A 260 -12.04 -17.93 -1.17
N GLN A 261 -13.32 -17.92 -0.81
CA GLN A 261 -14.07 -16.70 -0.50
C GLN A 261 -14.65 -16.76 0.90
N PHE A 262 -14.57 -15.64 1.61
CA PHE A 262 -15.04 -15.49 2.96
C PHE A 262 -16.31 -14.67 3.08
N PHE A 263 -17.05 -14.93 4.16
CA PHE A 263 -18.03 -14.03 4.74
C PHE A 263 -17.53 -13.58 6.12
N GLU A 264 -17.61 -12.28 6.37
CA GLU A 264 -17.15 -11.69 7.62
C GLU A 264 -18.08 -10.57 8.09
N SER A 265 -18.10 -10.32 9.39
CA SER A 265 -18.70 -9.12 9.98
C SER A 265 -17.59 -8.24 10.54
N THR A 266 -17.97 -7.09 11.08
CA THR A 266 -17.04 -6.10 11.63
C THR A 266 -17.43 -5.72 13.06
N VAL A 267 -16.51 -5.09 13.80
CA VAL A 267 -16.76 -4.59 15.15
C VAL A 267 -17.32 -3.16 15.09
N PRO A 268 -18.20 -2.75 16.02
CA PRO A 268 -18.77 -3.54 17.13
C PRO A 268 -19.84 -4.56 16.67
N ARG A 269 -20.38 -5.38 17.57
CA ARG A 269 -21.47 -6.30 17.25
C ARG A 269 -22.76 -5.55 16.86
N GLU A 270 -23.29 -5.74 15.65
CA GLU A 270 -24.54 -5.10 15.21
C GLU A 270 -25.28 -5.92 14.15
N VAL A 271 -26.56 -5.64 13.91
CA VAL A 271 -27.33 -6.25 12.80
C VAL A 271 -26.90 -5.57 11.50
N ARG A 272 -26.16 -6.29 10.66
CA ARG A 272 -25.62 -5.77 9.39
C ARG A 272 -25.48 -6.87 8.34
N ALA A 273 -25.43 -6.46 7.08
CA ALA A 273 -24.96 -7.34 6.01
C ALA A 273 -23.48 -7.73 6.25
N LEU A 274 -23.15 -8.98 5.95
CA LEU A 274 -21.78 -9.48 5.93
C LEU A 274 -21.02 -8.90 4.74
N SER A 275 -19.72 -8.71 4.93
CA SER A 275 -18.79 -8.51 3.81
C SER A 275 -18.50 -9.85 3.17
N HIS A 276 -18.40 -9.85 1.85
CA HIS A 276 -17.88 -10.96 1.06
C HIS A 276 -16.49 -10.55 0.58
N THR A 277 -15.48 -11.36 0.85
CA THR A 277 -14.08 -11.01 0.57
C THR A 277 -13.33 -12.21 0.02
N MET A 278 -12.24 -11.94 -0.70
CA MET A 278 -11.35 -12.99 -1.22
C MET A 278 -10.24 -13.30 -0.22
N PHE A 279 -9.69 -14.52 -0.24
CA PHE A 279 -8.50 -14.83 0.55
C PHE A 279 -7.22 -14.40 -0.19
N LEU A 280 -6.70 -13.22 0.09
CA LEU A 280 -5.49 -12.74 -0.58
C LEU A 280 -4.34 -12.45 0.41
N ASP A 281 -4.47 -12.94 1.65
CA ASP A 281 -3.51 -12.69 2.71
C ASP A 281 -2.08 -13.09 2.31
N GLY A 282 -1.25 -12.07 2.08
CA GLY A 282 0.16 -12.23 1.75
C GLY A 282 1.07 -12.38 2.97
N GLN A 283 0.51 -12.44 4.19
CA GLN A 283 1.29 -12.50 5.42
C GLN A 283 2.12 -13.80 5.52
N SER A 284 3.12 -13.78 6.41
CA SER A 284 3.94 -14.95 6.73
C SER A 284 3.11 -16.10 7.32
N VAL A 285 3.67 -17.31 7.27
CA VAL A 285 3.13 -18.51 7.96
C VAL A 285 2.64 -18.14 9.36
N PRO A 286 1.35 -18.35 9.69
CA PRO A 286 0.86 -18.04 11.01
C PRO A 286 1.55 -18.93 12.05
N SER A 287 1.67 -18.49 13.29
CA SER A 287 1.91 -19.40 14.41
C SER A 287 0.58 -19.97 14.92
N VAL A 288 0.66 -21.09 15.65
CA VAL A 288 -0.52 -21.69 16.30
C VAL A 288 -1.25 -20.69 17.22
N SER A 289 -0.50 -19.78 17.85
CA SER A 289 -1.06 -18.70 18.68
C SER A 289 -1.71 -17.57 17.89
N GLU A 290 -1.35 -17.42 16.62
CA GLU A 290 -1.84 -16.36 15.72
C GLU A 290 -3.06 -16.78 14.91
N GLY A 291 -3.47 -18.07 14.94
CA GLY A 291 -4.70 -18.53 14.30
C GLY A 291 -4.46 -19.45 13.10
N GLY A 292 -4.84 -19.04 11.89
CA GLY A 292 -4.85 -19.85 10.67
C GLY A 292 -6.23 -20.41 10.30
N PHE A 293 -6.26 -21.39 9.41
CA PHE A 293 -7.47 -22.14 9.04
C PHE A 293 -7.80 -23.16 10.11
N ILE A 294 -8.93 -22.97 10.77
CA ILE A 294 -9.37 -23.80 11.89
C ILE A 294 -10.87 -24.13 11.77
N GLN A 295 -11.29 -25.17 12.48
CA GLN A 295 -12.68 -25.63 12.53
C GLN A 295 -13.10 -25.88 13.98
N PHE A 296 -14.41 -25.79 14.27
CA PHE A 296 -14.92 -26.08 15.61
C PHE A 296 -14.71 -27.54 15.99
N ARG A 297 -14.25 -27.77 17.23
CA ARG A 297 -14.23 -29.12 17.80
C ARG A 297 -15.66 -29.62 18.01
N TRP A 298 -15.88 -30.92 17.87
CA TRP A 298 -17.20 -31.50 18.08
C TRP A 298 -17.58 -31.47 19.55
N ALA A 299 -18.75 -30.89 19.86
CA ALA A 299 -19.37 -31.05 21.15
C ALA A 299 -19.93 -32.47 21.29
N GLU A 300 -19.66 -33.12 22.41
CA GLU A 300 -20.06 -34.49 22.69
C GLU A 300 -20.61 -34.60 24.12
N LYS A 301 -21.57 -35.50 24.33
CA LYS A 301 -22.00 -35.84 25.69
C LYS A 301 -21.23 -37.06 26.18
N LYS A 302 -20.34 -36.87 27.17
CA LYS A 302 -19.57 -37.94 27.83
C LYS A 302 -19.86 -37.91 29.33
N ASP A 303 -20.22 -39.06 29.90
CA ASP A 303 -20.53 -39.21 31.33
C ASP A 303 -21.56 -38.19 31.84
N GLY A 304 -22.58 -37.91 31.02
CA GLY A 304 -23.63 -36.95 31.34
C GLY A 304 -23.21 -35.48 31.24
N LYS A 305 -21.98 -35.17 30.83
CA LYS A 305 -21.46 -33.81 30.67
C LYS A 305 -21.16 -33.49 29.22
N MET A 306 -21.38 -32.23 28.84
CA MET A 306 -20.92 -31.70 27.56
C MET A 306 -19.41 -31.46 27.62
N VAL A 307 -18.71 -31.96 26.62
CA VAL A 307 -17.26 -31.77 26.43
C VAL A 307 -16.96 -31.51 24.97
N LEU A 308 -15.84 -30.84 24.69
CA LEU A 308 -15.32 -30.73 23.33
C LEU A 308 -14.34 -31.88 23.05
N ARG A 309 -14.48 -32.51 21.88
CA ARG A 309 -13.54 -33.52 21.41
C ARG A 309 -12.12 -32.96 21.38
N LYS A 310 -11.11 -33.78 21.72
CA LYS A 310 -9.70 -33.36 21.66
C LYS A 310 -9.34 -32.98 20.23
N SER A 311 -8.60 -31.88 20.05
CA SER A 311 -8.18 -31.37 18.74
C SER A 311 -7.49 -32.45 17.90
N THR A 312 -6.53 -33.19 18.46
CA THR A 312 -5.77 -34.26 17.79
C THR A 312 -6.61 -35.47 17.36
N SER A 313 -7.85 -35.57 17.83
CA SER A 313 -8.80 -36.63 17.45
C SER A 313 -9.88 -36.15 16.47
N MET A 314 -9.80 -34.90 16.04
CA MET A 314 -10.69 -34.34 15.04
C MET A 314 -10.28 -34.79 13.63
N PRO A 315 -11.24 -34.96 12.70
CA PRO A 315 -10.90 -35.27 11.32
C PRO A 315 -10.08 -34.13 10.70
N ASN A 316 -9.13 -34.49 9.85
CA ASN A 316 -8.24 -33.55 9.16
C ASN A 316 -7.41 -32.65 10.10
N TYR A 317 -7.22 -33.01 11.38
CA TYR A 317 -6.31 -32.27 12.24
C TYR A 317 -4.89 -32.27 11.63
N SER A 318 -4.30 -31.09 11.46
CA SER A 318 -2.91 -30.94 11.01
C SER A 318 -2.31 -29.65 11.57
N LEU A 319 -1.00 -29.67 11.80
CA LEU A 319 -0.23 -28.47 12.15
C LEU A 319 0.61 -27.96 10.96
N GLU A 320 0.45 -28.56 9.77
CA GLU A 320 1.30 -28.27 8.61
C GLU A 320 1.31 -26.79 8.24
N GLN A 321 0.17 -26.10 8.29
CA GLN A 321 0.07 -24.68 7.93
C GLN A 321 0.88 -23.73 8.82
N TYR A 322 1.51 -24.24 9.89
CA TYR A 322 2.33 -23.48 10.83
C TYR A 322 3.82 -23.74 10.67
N THR A 323 4.23 -24.60 9.74
CA THR A 323 5.63 -24.95 9.55
C THR A 323 6.20 -24.20 8.35
N PRO A 324 7.48 -23.75 8.39
CA PRO A 324 8.09 -23.08 7.25
C PRO A 324 8.09 -23.92 5.97
N GLU A 325 8.15 -25.24 6.11
CA GLU A 325 8.11 -26.20 4.99
C GLU A 325 6.80 -26.12 4.21
N PHE A 326 5.70 -25.67 4.86
CA PHE A 326 4.41 -25.51 4.20
C PHE A 326 4.47 -24.58 2.99
N MET A 327 5.28 -23.54 3.08
CA MET A 327 5.39 -22.51 2.05
C MET A 327 6.02 -23.03 0.77
N GLU A 328 6.82 -24.11 0.82
CA GLU A 328 7.45 -24.71 -0.38
C GLU A 328 8.21 -23.69 -1.27
N GLY A 329 8.78 -22.65 -0.66
CA GLY A 329 9.49 -21.56 -1.35
C GLY A 329 8.63 -20.35 -1.70
N GLU A 330 7.32 -20.39 -1.49
CA GLU A 330 6.46 -19.22 -1.62
C GLU A 330 6.74 -18.18 -0.55
N THR A 331 6.62 -16.90 -0.93
CA THR A 331 6.67 -15.78 0.01
C THR A 331 5.29 -15.34 0.48
N ASN A 332 4.23 -15.82 -0.19
CA ASN A 332 2.84 -15.44 0.06
C ASN A 332 2.03 -16.68 0.53
N PHE A 333 1.40 -16.58 1.70
CA PHE A 333 0.70 -17.71 2.32
C PHE A 333 -0.55 -18.13 1.56
N ALA A 334 -1.31 -17.18 0.98
CA ALA A 334 -2.45 -17.51 0.12
C ALA A 334 -2.01 -18.32 -1.11
N LEU A 335 -0.90 -17.96 -1.74
CA LEU A 335 -0.35 -18.71 -2.88
C LEU A 335 0.09 -20.13 -2.51
N ALA A 336 0.75 -20.31 -1.37
CA ALA A 336 1.12 -21.63 -0.87
C ALA A 336 -0.12 -22.53 -0.68
N ILE A 337 -1.23 -21.96 -0.23
CA ILE A 337 -2.52 -22.66 -0.12
C ILE A 337 -3.08 -22.98 -1.50
N TYR A 338 -3.12 -22.01 -2.41
CA TYR A 338 -3.68 -22.18 -3.76
C TYR A 338 -2.95 -23.24 -4.57
N LYS A 339 -1.62 -23.30 -4.50
CA LYS A 339 -0.85 -24.37 -5.14
C LYS A 339 -1.27 -25.77 -4.70
N ARG A 340 -1.77 -25.92 -3.48
CA ARG A 340 -2.22 -27.23 -2.93
C ARG A 340 -3.66 -27.57 -3.27
N ILE A 341 -4.56 -26.60 -3.25
CA ILE A 341 -6.00 -26.86 -3.38
C ILE A 341 -6.55 -26.55 -4.78
N ALA A 342 -5.94 -25.62 -5.50
CA ALA A 342 -6.38 -25.14 -6.80
C ALA A 342 -5.16 -24.77 -7.67
N PRO A 343 -4.32 -25.74 -8.08
CA PRO A 343 -3.07 -25.48 -8.78
C PRO A 343 -3.24 -24.81 -10.15
N LEU A 344 -4.47 -24.77 -10.68
CA LEU A 344 -4.82 -24.15 -11.95
C LEU A 344 -5.48 -22.77 -11.78
N PHE A 345 -5.41 -22.16 -10.60
CA PHE A 345 -6.01 -20.84 -10.38
C PHE A 345 -5.40 -19.79 -11.32
N ASN A 346 -6.23 -18.85 -11.77
CA ASN A 346 -5.79 -17.75 -12.63
C ASN A 346 -5.44 -16.52 -11.76
N PRO A 347 -4.18 -16.05 -11.73
CA PRO A 347 -3.80 -14.88 -10.95
C PRO A 347 -4.45 -13.58 -11.44
N GLU A 348 -4.75 -13.44 -12.73
CA GLU A 348 -5.45 -12.26 -13.27
C GLU A 348 -6.85 -12.12 -12.64
N VAL A 349 -7.56 -13.23 -12.53
CA VAL A 349 -8.87 -13.28 -11.86
C VAL A 349 -8.76 -12.94 -10.37
N ALA A 350 -7.69 -13.37 -9.70
CA ALA A 350 -7.45 -12.98 -8.31
C ALA A 350 -7.24 -11.46 -8.16
N ILE A 351 -6.55 -10.84 -9.12
CA ILE A 351 -6.36 -9.38 -9.17
C ILE A 351 -7.70 -8.68 -9.42
N GLU A 352 -8.48 -9.12 -10.41
CA GLU A 352 -9.81 -8.57 -10.73
C GLU A 352 -10.78 -8.68 -9.56
N LYS A 353 -10.87 -9.85 -8.91
CA LYS A 353 -11.73 -10.07 -7.75
C LYS A 353 -11.24 -9.33 -6.51
N GLY A 354 -9.93 -9.18 -6.34
CA GLY A 354 -9.35 -8.31 -5.32
C GLY A 354 -9.75 -6.84 -5.52
N LEU A 355 -9.72 -6.37 -6.78
CA LEU A 355 -10.18 -5.03 -7.12
C LEU A 355 -11.68 -4.86 -6.83
N GLU A 356 -12.52 -5.84 -7.17
CA GLU A 356 -13.96 -5.81 -6.84
C GLU A 356 -14.20 -5.61 -5.34
N ASP A 357 -13.41 -6.28 -4.48
CA ASP A 357 -13.46 -6.13 -3.02
C ASP A 357 -13.07 -4.71 -2.56
N ILE A 358 -11.98 -4.15 -3.11
CA ILE A 358 -11.62 -2.74 -2.85
C ILE A 358 -12.74 -1.81 -3.31
N LYS A 359 -13.34 -2.03 -4.48
CA LYS A 359 -14.41 -1.19 -5.01
C LYS A 359 -15.63 -1.21 -4.09
N GLU A 360 -15.99 -2.36 -3.55
CA GLU A 360 -17.07 -2.49 -2.57
C GLU A 360 -16.75 -1.76 -1.27
N GLN A 361 -15.51 -1.83 -0.77
CA GLN A 361 -15.10 -1.09 0.41
C GLN A 361 -15.11 0.43 0.21
N ILE A 362 -14.72 0.91 -0.97
CA ILE A 362 -14.83 2.34 -1.33
C ILE A 362 -16.29 2.78 -1.35
N LYS A 363 -17.21 2.01 -1.96
CA LYS A 363 -18.65 2.31 -1.94
C LYS A 363 -19.20 2.43 -0.52
N ARG A 364 -18.87 1.46 0.35
CA ARG A 364 -19.26 1.49 1.77
C ARG A 364 -18.65 2.69 2.49
N ARG A 365 -17.40 3.05 2.19
CA ARG A 365 -16.76 4.25 2.74
C ARG A 365 -17.52 5.50 2.33
N ILE A 366 -17.95 5.63 1.06
CA ILE A 366 -18.73 6.77 0.58
C ILE A 366 -20.02 6.93 1.39
N GLU A 367 -20.77 5.84 1.60
CA GLU A 367 -22.00 5.85 2.39
C GLU A 367 -21.75 6.26 3.85
N ILE A 368 -20.73 5.69 4.49
CA ILE A 368 -20.35 6.01 5.88
C ILE A 368 -19.86 7.45 6.02
N VAL A 369 -19.16 7.96 5.02
CA VAL A 369 -18.68 9.35 5.01
C VAL A 369 -19.85 10.33 5.01
N ARG A 370 -20.83 10.09 4.13
CA ARG A 370 -22.04 10.92 4.00
C ARG A 370 -22.88 10.89 5.28
N GLU A 371 -23.17 9.69 5.77
CA GLU A 371 -24.02 9.52 6.95
C GLU A 371 -23.32 10.03 8.23
N GLY A 372 -22.03 9.74 8.36
CA GLY A 372 -21.19 10.23 9.43
C GLY A 372 -21.15 11.75 9.50
N TYR A 373 -20.92 12.42 8.37
CA TYR A 373 -20.95 13.87 8.32
C TYR A 373 -22.32 14.42 8.77
N ARG A 374 -23.42 13.86 8.24
CA ARG A 374 -24.79 14.26 8.58
C ARG A 374 -25.10 14.13 10.08
N ILE A 375 -24.65 13.06 10.72
CA ILE A 375 -24.85 12.82 12.16
C ILE A 375 -23.95 13.74 12.99
N CYS A 376 -22.69 13.90 12.61
CA CYS A 376 -21.72 14.69 13.38
C CYS A 376 -21.95 16.20 13.31
N GLN A 377 -22.81 16.69 12.41
CA GLN A 377 -23.34 18.06 12.47
C GLN A 377 -24.39 18.26 13.59
N LYS A 378 -24.96 17.17 14.12
CA LYS A 378 -26.09 17.21 15.08
C LYS A 378 -25.72 16.63 16.45
N GLU A 379 -24.74 15.74 16.49
CA GLU A 379 -24.36 14.97 17.67
C GLU A 379 -22.86 15.07 17.94
N ASP A 380 -22.46 14.80 19.19
CA ASP A 380 -21.06 14.80 19.56
C ASP A 380 -20.33 13.62 18.89
N CYS A 381 -19.36 13.96 18.05
CA CYS A 381 -18.44 13.05 17.41
C CYS A 381 -17.00 13.33 17.82
N SER A 382 -16.77 13.80 19.04
CA SER A 382 -15.41 13.95 19.56
C SER A 382 -14.73 12.58 19.67
N PRO A 383 -13.39 12.48 19.47
CA PRO A 383 -12.66 11.22 19.58
C PRO A 383 -12.99 10.46 20.88
N GLY A 384 -13.38 9.18 20.74
CA GLY A 384 -13.75 8.30 21.85
C GLY A 384 -15.25 8.25 22.17
N THR A 385 -16.08 9.07 21.52
CA THR A 385 -17.54 8.94 21.55
C THR A 385 -18.01 7.77 20.68
N ALA A 386 -19.20 7.21 20.96
CA ALA A 386 -19.76 6.13 20.13
C ALA A 386 -19.92 6.55 18.66
N ASN A 387 -20.33 7.79 18.40
CA ASN A 387 -20.46 8.31 17.04
C ASN A 387 -19.11 8.46 16.34
N TRP A 388 -18.05 8.87 17.04
CA TRP A 388 -16.70 8.85 16.45
C TRP A 388 -16.29 7.42 16.05
N GLU A 389 -16.50 6.44 16.93
CA GLU A 389 -16.16 5.04 16.62
C GLU A 389 -16.95 4.48 15.43
N ASN A 390 -18.23 4.86 15.33
CA ASN A 390 -19.10 4.39 14.25
C ASN A 390 -18.74 5.03 12.89
N TRP A 391 -18.47 6.34 12.88
CA TRP A 391 -18.44 7.16 11.67
C TRP A 391 -17.05 7.63 11.19
N SER A 392 -16.04 7.57 12.06
CA SER A 392 -14.65 7.75 11.63
C SER A 392 -14.21 6.59 10.72
N THR A 393 -13.28 6.85 9.81
CA THR A 393 -12.81 5.85 8.84
C THR A 393 -11.37 5.34 9.01
N PRO A 394 -10.55 5.66 10.03
CA PRO A 394 -9.12 5.31 10.00
C PRO A 394 -8.90 3.79 9.90
N SER A 395 -9.72 3.01 10.61
CA SER A 395 -9.72 1.54 10.55
C SER A 395 -10.17 0.97 9.21
N ARG A 396 -11.06 1.66 8.48
CA ARG A 396 -11.57 1.24 7.18
C ARG A 396 -10.56 1.59 6.09
N ASP A 397 -9.99 2.77 6.20
CA ASP A 397 -8.98 3.29 5.31
C ASP A 397 -7.71 2.42 5.35
N ALA A 398 -7.28 2.01 6.55
CA ALA A 398 -6.17 1.08 6.72
C ALA A 398 -6.44 -0.29 6.05
N ARG A 399 -7.67 -0.81 6.13
CA ARG A 399 -8.05 -2.08 5.48
C ARG A 399 -8.07 -1.98 3.96
N ILE A 400 -8.54 -0.85 3.42
CA ILE A 400 -8.50 -0.59 1.98
C ILE A 400 -7.06 -0.62 1.48
N LEU A 401 -6.14 0.06 2.18
CA LEU A 401 -4.72 0.06 1.84
C LEU A 401 -4.07 -1.31 2.03
N GLU A 402 -4.38 -2.02 3.11
CA GLU A 402 -3.89 -3.40 3.35
C GLU A 402 -4.24 -4.30 2.17
N LYS A 403 -5.51 -4.31 1.72
CA LYS A 403 -5.91 -5.09 0.54
C LYS A 403 -5.27 -4.62 -0.74
N TYR A 404 -5.10 -3.31 -0.92
CA TYR A 404 -4.36 -2.77 -2.07
C TYR A 404 -2.95 -3.37 -2.14
N TYR A 405 -2.22 -3.37 -1.02
CA TYR A 405 -0.86 -3.92 -0.97
C TYR A 405 -0.80 -5.44 -1.10
N GLU A 406 -1.79 -6.16 -0.57
CA GLU A 406 -1.93 -7.61 -0.77
C GLU A 406 -2.08 -7.95 -2.27
N ILE A 407 -2.93 -7.21 -2.99
CA ILE A 407 -3.12 -7.40 -4.43
C ILE A 407 -1.89 -6.94 -5.20
N GLU A 408 -1.28 -5.81 -4.86
CA GLU A 408 -0.05 -5.31 -5.50
C GLU A 408 1.11 -6.31 -5.35
N THR A 409 1.18 -7.01 -4.21
CA THR A 409 2.13 -8.11 -4.01
C THR A 409 1.88 -9.25 -5.00
N LEU A 410 0.63 -9.63 -5.23
CA LEU A 410 0.28 -10.64 -6.24
C LEU A 410 0.60 -10.14 -7.66
N VAL A 411 0.28 -8.89 -7.97
CA VAL A 411 0.62 -8.24 -9.24
C VAL A 411 2.12 -8.33 -9.50
N SER A 412 2.94 -8.03 -8.49
CA SER A 412 4.40 -8.13 -8.60
C SER A 412 4.89 -9.56 -8.79
N LEU A 413 4.24 -10.55 -8.19
CA LEU A 413 4.65 -11.96 -8.30
C LEU A 413 4.34 -12.55 -9.68
N PHE A 414 3.32 -12.03 -10.37
CA PHE A 414 2.88 -12.53 -11.68
C PHE A 414 3.15 -11.55 -12.84
N ASP A 415 3.88 -10.45 -12.59
CA ASP A 415 4.24 -9.43 -13.58
C ASP A 415 3.03 -8.80 -14.32
N ASN A 416 1.94 -8.56 -13.57
CA ASN A 416 0.65 -8.09 -14.12
C ASN A 416 0.43 -6.57 -13.93
N TYR A 417 1.50 -5.76 -13.94
CA TYR A 417 1.43 -4.33 -13.62
C TYR A 417 0.55 -3.52 -14.57
N ASP A 418 0.54 -3.87 -15.87
CA ASP A 418 -0.27 -3.17 -16.87
C ASP A 418 -1.77 -3.40 -16.66
N LEU A 419 -2.15 -4.66 -16.41
CA LEU A 419 -3.54 -5.01 -16.04
C LEU A 419 -3.95 -4.26 -14.77
N TRP A 420 -3.11 -4.29 -13.74
CA TRP A 420 -3.41 -3.64 -12.46
C TRP A 420 -3.62 -2.12 -12.60
N ARG A 421 -2.70 -1.44 -13.30
CA ARG A 421 -2.80 0.01 -13.54
C ARG A 421 -4.08 0.36 -14.29
N LYS A 422 -4.36 -0.36 -15.39
CA LYS A 422 -5.58 -0.20 -16.19
C LYS A 422 -6.83 -0.35 -15.32
N LEU A 423 -6.91 -1.41 -14.52
CA LEU A 423 -8.04 -1.69 -13.64
C LEU A 423 -8.26 -0.59 -12.59
N LEU A 424 -7.20 -0.05 -12.00
CA LEU A 424 -7.28 1.07 -11.04
C LEU A 424 -7.72 2.39 -11.69
N GLU A 425 -7.31 2.64 -12.92
CA GLU A 425 -7.67 3.83 -13.69
C GLU A 425 -9.13 3.78 -14.17
N GLU A 426 -9.59 2.63 -14.64
CA GLU A 426 -10.97 2.41 -15.13
C GLU A 426 -12.01 2.36 -13.98
N ALA A 427 -11.59 2.05 -12.75
CA ALA A 427 -12.47 2.02 -11.59
C ALA A 427 -12.82 3.44 -11.10
N ILE A 428 -13.81 4.07 -11.73
CA ILE A 428 -14.30 5.42 -11.39
C ILE A 428 -15.40 5.39 -10.32
N PHE A 429 -15.32 6.32 -9.37
CA PHE A 429 -16.34 6.58 -8.34
C PHE A 429 -16.84 8.01 -8.41
N ASP A 430 -18.15 8.19 -8.25
CA ASP A 430 -18.78 9.50 -8.10
C ASP A 430 -18.92 9.87 -6.62
N ILE A 431 -18.24 10.94 -6.21
CA ILE A 431 -18.20 11.43 -4.84
C ILE A 431 -18.61 12.90 -4.85
N GLU A 432 -19.84 13.17 -4.42
CA GLU A 432 -20.45 14.50 -4.45
C GLU A 432 -20.45 15.15 -5.85
N GLY A 433 -20.73 14.37 -6.89
CA GLY A 433 -20.76 14.84 -8.28
C GLY A 433 -19.38 14.94 -8.92
N ILE A 434 -18.32 14.51 -8.22
CA ILE A 434 -16.95 14.48 -8.73
C ILE A 434 -16.55 13.03 -9.00
N SER A 435 -16.19 12.77 -10.26
CA SER A 435 -15.59 11.50 -10.66
C SER A 435 -14.11 11.43 -10.27
N ARG A 436 -13.74 10.34 -9.60
CA ARG A 436 -12.36 10.02 -9.20
C ARG A 436 -12.04 8.56 -9.51
N SER A 437 -10.88 8.32 -10.10
CA SER A 437 -10.37 6.94 -10.29
C SER A 437 -9.92 6.35 -8.96
N LEU A 438 -9.96 5.02 -8.86
CA LEU A 438 -9.47 4.31 -7.69
C LEU A 438 -7.98 4.57 -7.46
N SER A 439 -7.20 4.63 -8.54
CA SER A 439 -5.77 4.99 -8.48
C SER A 439 -5.55 6.29 -7.71
N LEU A 440 -6.27 7.36 -8.07
CA LEU A 440 -6.14 8.66 -7.40
C LEU A 440 -6.60 8.62 -5.93
N ILE A 441 -7.70 7.92 -5.65
CA ILE A 441 -8.22 7.73 -4.29
C ILE A 441 -7.18 7.03 -3.39
N ILE A 442 -6.59 5.94 -3.89
CA ILE A 442 -5.56 5.18 -3.15
C ILE A 442 -4.32 6.05 -2.95
N ASN A 443 -3.84 6.74 -3.99
CA ASN A 443 -2.68 7.61 -3.91
C ASN A 443 -2.87 8.70 -2.85
N PHE A 444 -4.01 9.39 -2.85
CA PHE A 444 -4.35 10.39 -1.83
C PHE A 444 -4.37 9.79 -0.42
N ARG A 445 -4.86 8.56 -0.29
CA ARG A 445 -4.91 7.88 1.00
C ARG A 445 -3.53 7.43 1.50
N GLN A 446 -2.66 6.93 0.62
CA GLN A 446 -1.29 6.53 0.95
C GLN A 446 -0.45 7.70 1.46
N ILE A 447 -0.67 8.88 0.90
CA ILE A 447 -0.03 10.13 1.34
C ILE A 447 -0.85 10.86 2.42
N GLU A 448 -1.89 10.22 2.97
CA GLU A 448 -2.76 10.71 4.04
C GLU A 448 -3.34 12.12 3.82
N ILE A 449 -3.54 12.56 2.58
CA ILE A 449 -4.00 13.95 2.29
C ILE A 449 -5.51 14.15 2.51
N ASP A 450 -6.25 13.04 2.62
CA ASP A 450 -7.66 13.01 2.99
C ASP A 450 -7.85 12.85 4.52
N SER A 451 -9.05 13.16 5.02
CA SER A 451 -9.35 13.07 6.45
C SER A 451 -10.24 11.88 6.80
N SER A 452 -9.89 11.17 7.87
CA SER A 452 -10.75 10.14 8.47
C SER A 452 -11.73 10.68 9.52
N ASP A 453 -11.67 11.99 9.82
CA ASP A 453 -12.49 12.67 10.84
C ASP A 453 -13.92 12.87 10.34
N PRO A 454 -14.96 12.36 11.01
CA PRO A 454 -16.34 12.50 10.53
C PRO A 454 -16.93 13.90 10.72
N ARG A 455 -16.23 14.83 11.39
CA ARG A 455 -16.69 16.20 11.65
C ARG A 455 -16.34 17.17 10.52
N VAL A 456 -15.31 16.86 9.73
CA VAL A 456 -14.88 17.70 8.61
C VAL A 456 -15.75 17.45 7.37
N SER A 457 -15.68 18.34 6.37
CA SER A 457 -16.54 18.26 5.18
C SER A 457 -16.35 16.95 4.40
N ILE A 458 -17.34 16.54 3.61
CA ILE A 458 -17.20 15.37 2.72
C ILE A 458 -16.03 15.58 1.74
N GLY A 459 -15.83 16.80 1.26
CA GLY A 459 -14.69 17.18 0.42
C GLY A 459 -13.35 16.91 1.10
N GLN A 460 -13.19 17.34 2.35
CA GLN A 460 -12.02 17.06 3.20
C GLN A 460 -11.78 15.56 3.41
N ARG A 461 -12.85 14.75 3.55
CA ARG A 461 -12.71 13.30 3.75
C ARG A 461 -12.30 12.51 2.50
N TRP A 462 -12.28 13.16 1.34
CA TRP A 462 -11.89 12.56 0.06
C TRP A 462 -10.84 13.39 -0.70
N ALA A 463 -10.38 14.51 -0.14
CA ALA A 463 -9.53 15.48 -0.81
C ALA A 463 -10.07 15.88 -2.20
N LEU A 464 -11.37 16.21 -2.28
CA LEU A 464 -12.04 16.46 -3.56
C LEU A 464 -11.51 17.70 -4.26
N TYR A 465 -11.24 18.77 -3.52
CA TYR A 465 -10.72 20.03 -4.02
C TYR A 465 -9.37 20.42 -3.38
N PRO A 466 -8.54 21.24 -4.05
CA PRO A 466 -7.32 21.79 -3.46
C PRO A 466 -7.56 22.54 -2.14
N ALA A 467 -8.70 23.21 -1.99
CA ALA A 467 -9.09 23.88 -0.75
C ALA A 467 -9.32 22.90 0.41
N ASP A 468 -9.91 21.74 0.14
CA ASP A 468 -10.11 20.68 1.14
C ASP A 468 -8.78 20.14 1.64
N VAL A 469 -7.82 19.94 0.71
CA VAL A 469 -6.45 19.53 1.03
C VAL A 469 -5.77 20.57 1.93
N ALA A 470 -5.84 21.85 1.56
CA ALA A 470 -5.26 22.93 2.36
C ALA A 470 -5.85 22.97 3.78
N GLN A 471 -7.17 22.81 3.92
CA GLN A 471 -7.86 22.76 5.22
C GLN A 471 -7.48 21.53 6.05
N ASN A 472 -7.29 20.36 5.42
CA ASN A 472 -6.79 19.17 6.10
C ASN A 472 -5.39 19.39 6.67
N LEU A 473 -4.48 19.96 5.86
CA LEU A 473 -3.13 20.30 6.28
C LEU A 473 -3.13 21.29 7.45
N GLU A 474 -3.98 22.33 7.40
CA GLU A 474 -4.14 23.28 8.51
C GLU A 474 -4.65 22.59 9.80
N THR A 475 -5.71 21.77 9.66
CA THR A 475 -6.34 21.03 10.77
C THR A 475 -5.35 20.08 11.44
N GLU A 476 -4.46 19.45 10.66
CA GLU A 476 -3.40 18.59 11.16
C GLU A 476 -2.28 19.40 11.84
N ILE A 477 -1.78 20.46 11.19
CA ILE A 477 -0.63 21.23 11.65
C ILE A 477 -0.94 22.04 12.91
N LEU A 478 -2.14 22.63 13.04
CA LEU A 478 -2.45 23.58 14.11
C LEU A 478 -2.32 22.95 15.52
N PRO A 479 -2.89 21.78 15.82
CA PRO A 479 -2.70 21.11 17.11
C PRO A 479 -1.24 20.70 17.37
N ILE A 480 -0.50 20.28 16.33
CA ILE A 480 0.91 19.89 16.46
C ILE A 480 1.75 21.13 16.80
N HIS A 481 1.49 22.24 16.13
CA HIS A 481 2.08 23.54 16.41
C HIS A 481 1.83 23.98 17.86
N GLN A 482 0.58 23.91 18.34
CA GLN A 482 0.23 24.27 19.71
C GLN A 482 0.96 23.40 20.74
N LYS A 483 1.02 22.07 20.54
CA LYS A 483 1.78 21.16 21.41
C LYS A 483 3.26 21.51 21.43
N ARG A 484 3.83 21.80 20.26
CA ARG A 484 5.23 22.19 20.11
C ARG A 484 5.53 23.50 20.83
N LYS A 485 4.66 24.49 20.68
CA LYS A 485 4.76 25.78 21.38
C LYS A 485 4.75 25.61 22.89
N LEU A 486 3.75 24.90 23.42
CA LEU A 486 3.67 24.60 24.85
C LEU A 486 4.91 23.86 25.38
N LEU A 487 5.44 22.91 24.59
CA LEU A 487 6.66 22.16 24.94
C LEU A 487 7.88 23.09 25.07
N ILE A 488 8.07 23.99 24.09
CA ILE A 488 9.21 24.93 24.05
C ILE A 488 9.05 26.02 25.13
N GLU A 489 7.86 26.59 25.29
CA GLU A 489 7.59 27.60 26.33
C GLU A 489 7.79 27.02 27.74
N LYS A 490 7.32 25.79 27.97
CA LYS A 490 7.53 25.10 29.25
C LYS A 490 9.02 24.89 29.52
N GLN A 491 9.78 24.47 28.52
CA GLN A 491 11.24 24.30 28.63
C GLN A 491 11.92 25.62 29.05
N GLU A 492 11.55 26.72 28.39
CA GLU A 492 12.09 28.05 28.67
C GLU A 492 11.75 28.51 30.10
N GLN A 493 10.50 28.36 30.52
CA GLN A 493 10.05 28.71 31.86
C GLN A 493 10.82 27.98 32.97
N VAL A 494 11.17 26.71 32.75
CA VAL A 494 11.92 25.92 33.75
C VAL A 494 13.45 26.03 33.60
N GLY A 495 13.95 26.70 32.54
CA GLY A 495 15.39 26.78 32.24
C GLY A 495 16.04 25.43 31.92
N ALA A 496 15.26 24.43 31.54
CA ALA A 496 15.75 23.09 31.25
C ALA A 496 16.57 23.10 29.96
N CYS A 497 17.70 22.38 29.94
CA CYS A 497 18.60 22.25 28.80
C CYS A 497 19.32 23.53 28.33
N THR A 498 18.84 24.72 28.70
CA THR A 498 19.49 26.01 28.40
C THR A 498 20.52 26.41 29.46
N GLN A 499 20.24 26.18 30.74
CA GLN A 499 21.18 26.50 31.83
C GLN A 499 22.17 25.36 32.12
N LYS A 500 21.69 24.12 31.98
CA LYS A 500 22.49 22.90 32.12
C LYS A 500 22.21 22.04 30.90
N ARG A 501 23.23 21.84 30.07
CA ARG A 501 23.14 21.05 28.85
C ARG A 501 22.54 19.68 29.16
N CYS A 502 21.43 19.35 28.51
CA CYS A 502 20.85 18.02 28.53
C CYS A 502 21.60 17.14 27.54
N LEU A 503 21.87 15.90 27.94
CA LEU A 503 22.43 14.89 27.06
C LEU A 503 21.29 14.19 26.32
N PRO A 504 21.47 13.82 25.04
CA PRO A 504 20.49 13.00 24.33
C PRO A 504 20.07 11.78 25.15
N LEU A 505 18.77 11.47 25.14
CA LEU A 505 18.13 10.38 25.88
C LEU A 505 18.04 10.56 27.41
N ASP A 506 18.58 11.64 27.99
CA ASP A 506 18.28 11.94 29.38
C ASP A 506 16.82 12.36 29.53
N LYS A 507 16.29 12.25 30.76
CA LYS A 507 14.87 12.51 31.01
C LYS A 507 14.46 13.92 30.57
N LEU A 508 15.28 14.93 30.85
CA LEU A 508 14.97 16.31 30.48
C LEU A 508 15.01 16.52 28.96
N TRP A 509 15.96 15.89 28.27
CA TRP A 509 16.03 15.89 26.81
C TRP A 509 14.78 15.26 26.23
N ASN A 510 14.39 14.06 26.68
CA ASN A 510 13.16 13.40 26.22
C ASN A 510 11.89 14.22 26.54
N ASP A 511 11.84 14.86 27.71
CA ASP A 511 10.68 15.67 28.15
C ASP A 511 10.50 16.97 27.34
N TYR A 512 11.55 17.47 26.65
CA TYR A 512 11.52 18.78 25.98
C TYR A 512 11.97 18.79 24.50
N ASN A 513 12.50 17.68 24.00
CA ASN A 513 12.84 17.52 22.59
C ASN A 513 11.58 17.46 21.72
N SER A 514 11.55 18.21 20.61
CA SER A 514 10.38 18.29 19.72
C SER A 514 10.46 17.38 18.50
N PHE A 515 11.39 16.42 18.45
CA PHE A 515 11.68 15.61 17.26
C PHE A 515 10.44 14.95 16.63
N GLU A 516 9.58 14.33 17.45
CA GLU A 516 8.36 13.68 16.95
C GLU A 516 7.34 14.68 16.40
N LEU A 517 7.23 15.87 17.00
CA LEU A 517 6.33 16.93 16.54
C LEU A 517 6.87 17.59 15.26
N ASP A 518 8.18 17.82 15.21
CA ASP A 518 8.88 18.38 14.06
C ASP A 518 8.77 17.42 12.87
N GLY A 519 8.98 16.11 13.08
CA GLY A 519 8.83 15.08 12.05
C GLY A 519 7.44 15.03 11.42
N GLN A 520 6.37 15.22 12.22
CA GLN A 520 5.02 15.29 11.67
C GLN A 520 4.83 16.50 10.74
N ILE A 521 5.37 17.67 11.12
CA ILE A 521 5.26 18.88 10.29
C ILE A 521 6.17 18.79 9.05
N THR A 522 7.39 18.27 9.18
CA THR A 522 8.38 18.22 8.08
C THR A 522 8.08 17.15 7.03
N ASN A 523 7.16 16.22 7.30
CA ASN A 523 6.65 15.28 6.30
C ASN A 523 5.61 15.92 5.34
N VAL A 524 4.98 17.04 5.74
CA VAL A 524 3.93 17.71 4.94
C VAL A 524 4.42 18.19 3.56
N PRO A 525 5.61 18.82 3.40
CA PRO A 525 6.14 19.18 2.08
C PRO A 525 6.22 17.98 1.12
N GLY A 526 6.62 16.80 1.62
CA GLY A 526 6.70 15.58 0.82
C GLY A 526 5.32 15.13 0.32
N ARG A 527 4.31 15.19 1.19
CA ARG A 527 2.92 14.89 0.84
C ARG A 527 2.35 15.88 -0.18
N ILE A 528 2.66 17.17 -0.07
CA ILE A 528 2.26 18.19 -1.06
C ILE A 528 2.90 17.90 -2.42
N ALA A 529 4.20 17.60 -2.45
CA ALA A 529 4.91 17.26 -3.70
C ALA A 529 4.30 16.01 -4.36
N GLN A 530 3.99 14.98 -3.58
CA GLN A 530 3.31 13.77 -4.07
C GLN A 530 1.89 14.08 -4.58
N TYR A 531 1.09 14.86 -3.83
CA TYR A 531 -0.21 15.32 -4.31
C TYR A 531 -0.10 16.00 -5.68
N CYS A 532 0.82 16.95 -5.82
CA CYS A 532 1.08 17.64 -7.08
C CYS A 532 1.57 16.73 -8.22
N SER A 533 2.15 15.58 -7.92
CA SER A 533 2.52 14.58 -8.93
C SER A 533 1.34 13.72 -9.41
N TYR A 534 0.24 13.69 -8.65
CA TYR A 534 -0.95 12.89 -8.97
C TYR A 534 -2.10 13.69 -9.59
N VAL A 535 -2.01 15.03 -9.57
CA VAL A 535 -3.04 15.93 -10.10
C VAL A 535 -2.50 16.79 -11.22
N GLU A 536 -3.40 17.41 -11.98
CA GLU A 536 -3.02 18.41 -12.97
C GLU A 536 -2.33 19.62 -12.33
N GLU A 537 -1.45 20.28 -13.08
CA GLU A 537 -0.69 21.44 -12.62
C GLU A 537 -1.60 22.56 -12.10
N THR A 538 -2.78 22.74 -12.70
CA THR A 538 -3.82 23.68 -12.28
C THR A 538 -4.26 23.44 -10.84
N ALA A 539 -4.55 22.20 -10.46
CA ALA A 539 -4.95 21.83 -9.10
C ALA A 539 -3.81 22.02 -8.08
N CYS A 540 -2.56 21.75 -8.47
CA CYS A 540 -1.40 22.03 -7.62
C CYS A 540 -1.17 23.54 -7.38
N ASN A 541 -1.35 24.34 -8.43
CA ASN A 541 -1.27 25.80 -8.33
C ASN A 541 -2.40 26.38 -7.46
N GLU A 542 -3.61 25.84 -7.58
CA GLU A 542 -4.74 26.17 -6.71
C GLU A 542 -4.46 25.78 -5.25
N LEU A 543 -3.91 24.59 -4.98
CA LEU A 543 -3.52 24.20 -3.61
C LEU A 543 -2.55 25.21 -3.01
N THR A 544 -1.54 25.61 -3.76
CA THR A 544 -0.56 26.62 -3.33
C THR A 544 -1.20 27.96 -3.02
N LYS A 545 -2.23 28.34 -3.80
CA LYS A 545 -3.01 29.56 -3.55
C LYS A 545 -3.87 29.43 -2.29
N GLU A 546 -4.55 28.31 -2.09
CA GLU A 546 -5.40 28.08 -0.91
C GLU A 546 -4.59 28.04 0.39
N MET A 547 -3.41 27.42 0.39
CA MET A 547 -2.50 27.45 1.55
C MET A 547 -2.03 28.87 1.92
N LYS A 548 -1.96 29.81 0.97
CA LYS A 548 -1.61 31.22 1.28
C LYS A 548 -2.73 31.97 1.98
N ASN A 549 -3.97 31.46 1.91
CA ASN A 549 -5.15 32.05 2.54
C ASN A 549 -5.37 31.54 3.99
N LEU A 550 -4.68 30.46 4.37
CA LEU A 550 -4.76 29.83 5.69
C LEU A 550 -3.56 30.24 6.56
N PHE A 551 -3.72 30.23 7.89
CA PHE A 551 -2.73 30.79 8.82
C PHE A 551 -2.51 29.93 10.06
N VAL A 552 -1.24 29.73 10.42
CA VAL A 552 -0.81 29.12 11.69
C VAL A 552 -0.13 30.21 12.52
N GLU A 553 -0.80 30.64 13.59
CA GLU A 553 -0.37 31.76 14.46
C GLU A 553 0.03 33.04 13.69
N GLY A 554 -0.76 33.40 12.68
CA GLY A 554 -0.55 34.61 11.87
C GLY A 554 0.54 34.47 10.80
N VAL A 555 1.15 33.30 10.65
CA VAL A 555 2.02 32.96 9.51
C VAL A 555 1.20 32.19 8.49
N ARG A 556 1.30 32.55 7.20
CA ARG A 556 0.62 31.79 6.13
C ARG A 556 1.02 30.32 6.17
N LEU A 557 0.09 29.41 5.92
CA LEU A 557 0.34 27.98 6.03
C LEU A 557 1.48 27.53 5.11
N ASP A 558 1.53 28.04 3.86
CA ASP A 558 2.60 27.69 2.92
C ASP A 558 3.99 28.17 3.41
N ASP A 559 4.07 29.39 3.95
CA ASP A 559 5.29 29.92 4.55
C ASP A 559 5.67 29.14 5.82
N TYR A 560 4.70 28.76 6.64
CA TYR A 560 4.91 27.96 7.84
C TYR A 560 5.53 26.60 7.48
N ILE A 561 4.95 25.89 6.52
CA ILE A 561 5.43 24.59 6.04
C ILE A 561 6.86 24.72 5.46
N LYS A 562 7.11 25.73 4.63
CA LYS A 562 8.46 26.03 4.09
C LYS A 562 9.48 26.37 5.19
N ASN A 563 9.01 26.90 6.30
CA ASN A 563 9.86 27.26 7.44
C ASN A 563 10.09 26.12 8.42
N ALA A 564 9.17 25.16 8.49
CA ALA A 564 9.23 24.04 9.42
C ALA A 564 10.43 23.11 9.18
N ILE A 565 10.93 23.01 7.95
CA ILE A 565 12.17 22.27 7.63
C ILE A 565 13.40 22.82 8.38
N TRP A 566 13.30 24.03 8.93
CA TRP A 566 14.36 24.70 9.68
C TRP A 566 14.16 24.63 11.20
N PHE A 567 13.16 23.89 11.68
CA PHE A 567 12.96 23.67 13.10
C PHE A 567 14.10 22.85 13.70
N ILE A 568 14.53 23.25 14.90
CA ILE A 568 15.57 22.53 15.66
C ILE A 568 14.92 21.83 16.84
N SER A 569 14.95 20.49 16.80
CA SER A 569 14.30 19.65 17.80
C SER A 569 15.02 19.63 19.15
N ASP A 570 16.34 19.81 19.12
CA ASP A 570 17.20 19.71 20.30
C ASP A 570 16.89 20.82 21.31
N PRO A 571 16.48 20.46 22.55
CA PRO A 571 16.13 21.44 23.58
C PRO A 571 17.34 22.23 24.08
N ASN A 572 18.58 21.85 23.78
CA ASN A 572 19.74 22.67 24.16
C ASN A 572 19.82 24.02 23.43
N TYR A 573 19.04 24.20 22.37
CA TYR A 573 19.02 25.42 21.58
C TYR A 573 18.06 26.47 22.14
N ALA A 574 18.41 27.75 21.95
CA ALA A 574 17.59 28.88 22.37
C ALA A 574 16.21 28.87 21.67
N HIS A 575 15.19 29.46 22.32
CA HIS A 575 13.81 29.49 21.84
C HIS A 575 13.69 29.89 20.35
N ASN A 576 14.33 31.00 19.96
CA ASN A 576 14.32 31.49 18.58
C ASN A 576 14.96 30.52 17.57
N LEU A 577 15.99 29.78 17.97
CA LEU A 577 16.66 28.76 17.15
C LEU A 577 15.77 27.56 16.91
N ARG A 578 15.04 27.12 17.94
CA ARG A 578 14.07 26.04 17.82
C ARG A 578 12.95 26.37 16.84
N TRP A 579 12.63 27.65 16.65
CA TRP A 579 11.68 28.14 15.65
C TRP A 579 12.30 28.48 14.28
N GLY A 580 13.54 28.07 14.01
CA GLY A 580 14.18 28.24 12.72
C GLY A 580 14.58 29.67 12.34
N LYS A 581 14.46 30.65 13.24
CA LYS A 581 14.74 32.08 12.93
C LYS A 581 16.17 32.35 12.47
N GLN A 582 17.16 31.64 13.01
CA GLN A 582 18.56 31.81 12.59
C GLN A 582 18.91 30.97 11.35
N ALA A 583 18.32 29.79 11.20
CA ALA A 583 18.48 28.98 9.99
C ALA A 583 17.93 29.70 8.74
N GLN A 584 16.84 30.47 8.89
CA GLN A 584 16.37 31.39 7.84
C GLN A 584 17.43 32.42 7.42
N SER A 585 18.20 32.97 8.38
CA SER A 585 19.32 33.88 8.08
C SER A 585 20.56 33.18 7.51
N LEU A 586 20.64 31.85 7.67
CA LEU A 586 21.70 30.99 7.14
C LEU A 586 21.38 30.47 5.72
N ARG A 587 20.18 30.71 5.18
CA ARG A 587 19.84 30.46 3.75
C ARG A 587 20.81 31.13 2.76
N HIS A 588 21.65 32.04 3.24
CA HIS A 588 22.65 32.76 2.46
C HIS A 588 24.11 32.49 2.90
N LYS A 589 24.41 31.44 3.67
CA LYS A 589 25.78 31.18 4.17
C LYS A 589 26.35 29.82 3.74
N VAL A 590 27.10 29.87 2.63
CA VAL A 590 28.49 29.41 2.41
C VAL A 590 28.92 28.07 3.03
N LEU A 591 29.34 27.18 2.14
CA LEU A 591 29.95 25.90 2.48
C LEU A 591 31.32 26.06 3.18
N PRO A 592 31.66 25.15 4.10
CA PRO A 592 32.99 25.07 4.72
C PRO A 592 34.12 24.76 3.72
N THR A 593 35.37 24.96 4.12
CA THR A 593 36.56 24.60 3.33
C THR A 593 37.04 23.15 3.52
N GLN A 594 36.45 22.37 4.43
CA GLN A 594 36.83 20.95 4.67
C GLN A 594 35.65 19.98 4.45
N LEU A 595 35.79 19.05 3.51
CA LEU A 595 34.77 18.04 3.16
C LEU A 595 34.51 17.01 4.27
N SER A 596 35.49 16.75 5.15
CA SER A 596 35.41 15.73 6.20
C SER A 596 34.32 16.00 7.24
N SER A 597 33.96 17.26 7.42
CA SER A 597 32.96 17.74 8.38
C SER A 597 31.61 18.06 7.72
N LEU A 598 31.48 17.83 6.41
CA LEU A 598 30.27 18.06 5.62
C LEU A 598 29.45 16.77 5.50
N PHE A 599 28.23 16.76 6.02
CA PHE A 599 27.24 15.71 5.85
C PHE A 599 26.14 16.21 4.92
N VAL A 600 25.86 15.52 3.82
CA VAL A 600 24.75 15.88 2.94
C VAL A 600 23.71 14.78 3.00
N SER A 601 22.47 15.14 3.31
CA SER A 601 21.34 14.21 3.39
C SER A 601 20.70 13.99 2.02
N LYS A 602 20.01 12.85 1.85
CA LYS A 602 19.24 12.52 0.64
C LYS A 602 18.09 13.48 0.32
N TYR A 603 17.79 14.40 1.23
CA TYR A 603 16.76 15.42 1.10
C TYR A 603 17.32 16.79 0.71
N GLY A 604 18.61 16.86 0.34
CA GLY A 604 19.22 18.10 -0.15
C GLY A 604 19.71 19.02 0.96
N PHE A 605 19.91 18.53 2.18
CA PHE A 605 20.46 19.37 3.27
C PHE A 605 21.92 19.02 3.54
N ALA A 606 22.81 20.01 3.48
CA ALA A 606 24.16 19.94 4.04
C ALA A 606 24.15 20.33 5.52
N ILE A 607 24.76 19.51 6.37
CA ILE A 607 25.08 19.75 7.78
C ILE A 607 26.60 19.86 7.90
N TYR A 608 27.10 20.97 8.44
CA TYR A 608 28.52 21.14 8.75
C TYR A 608 28.75 21.44 10.24
N ASP A 609 29.83 20.88 10.79
CA ASP A 609 30.27 20.98 12.20
C ASP A 609 29.20 20.66 13.25
N GLY A 610 28.13 19.97 12.84
CA GLY A 610 26.99 19.62 13.69
C GLY A 610 26.05 20.79 14.02
N ILE A 611 26.13 21.92 13.31
CA ILE A 611 25.40 23.16 13.70
C ILE A 611 24.83 24.00 12.55
N THR A 612 25.26 23.83 11.30
CA THR A 612 24.80 24.68 10.18
C THR A 612 24.12 23.88 9.09
N PHE A 613 22.92 24.31 8.68
CA PHE A 613 22.11 23.70 7.61
C PHE A 613 22.11 24.59 6.36
N SER A 614 22.46 24.02 5.20
CA SER A 614 22.21 24.65 3.90
C SER A 614 21.32 23.75 3.05
N ASN A 615 20.26 24.33 2.46
CA ASN A 615 19.52 23.66 1.41
C ASN A 615 20.41 23.64 0.15
N LEU A 616 20.42 22.52 -0.55
CA LEU A 616 21.14 22.31 -1.78
C LEU A 616 20.11 21.87 -2.83
N PRO A 617 19.70 22.78 -3.73
CA PRO A 617 18.81 22.44 -4.82
C PRO A 617 19.43 21.34 -5.69
N SER A 618 18.62 20.39 -6.15
CA SER A 618 19.11 19.27 -6.98
C SER A 618 19.71 19.84 -8.27
N GLY A 619 20.96 19.47 -8.56
CA GLY A 619 21.69 19.90 -9.76
C GLY A 619 22.28 21.30 -9.72
N GLU A 620 22.06 22.09 -8.67
CA GLU A 620 22.71 23.40 -8.52
C GLU A 620 24.10 23.27 -7.89
N SER A 621 25.06 23.99 -8.45
CA SER A 621 26.37 24.13 -7.86
C SER A 621 26.32 25.08 -6.68
N VAL A 622 26.79 24.61 -5.53
CA VAL A 622 26.98 25.48 -4.36
C VAL A 622 28.47 25.71 -4.17
N GLU A 623 28.90 26.95 -4.32
CA GLU A 623 30.28 27.39 -4.12
C GLU A 623 30.53 27.88 -2.68
N ASN A 624 31.76 27.69 -2.17
CA ASN A 624 32.19 28.36 -0.93
C ASN A 624 32.73 29.78 -1.20
N ILE A 625 32.93 30.61 -0.15
CA ILE A 625 33.42 32.02 -0.26
C ILE A 625 34.74 32.13 -1.03
N GLU A 626 35.55 31.08 -1.03
CA GLU A 626 36.86 31.08 -1.67
C GLU A 626 36.83 30.55 -3.12
N GLY A 627 35.67 30.14 -3.64
CA GLY A 627 35.53 29.49 -4.96
C GLY A 627 36.24 28.12 -5.04
N THR A 628 36.58 27.54 -3.89
CA THR A 628 37.44 26.36 -3.80
C THR A 628 36.68 25.04 -3.77
N GLN A 629 35.35 25.02 -3.66
CA GLN A 629 34.56 23.78 -3.63
C GLN A 629 33.23 23.96 -4.36
N GLU A 630 32.88 22.98 -5.20
CA GLU A 630 31.60 22.88 -5.89
C GLU A 630 30.90 21.59 -5.43
N LEU A 631 29.76 21.72 -4.75
CA LEU A 631 28.89 20.58 -4.44
C LEU A 631 27.76 20.52 -5.45
N ILE A 632 27.51 19.33 -5.99
CA ILE A 632 26.40 19.09 -6.90
C ILE A 632 25.58 17.91 -6.36
N PRO A 633 24.56 18.17 -5.51
CA PRO A 633 23.68 17.14 -4.99
C PRO A 633 22.65 16.80 -6.05
N TYR A 634 22.35 15.52 -6.19
CA TYR A 634 21.26 15.06 -7.02
C TYR A 634 20.36 14.16 -6.18
N LEU A 635 19.11 14.58 -5.95
CA LEU A 635 18.20 13.92 -5.01
C LEU A 635 17.77 12.53 -5.50
N GLU A 636 17.75 12.32 -6.81
CA GLU A 636 17.42 11.03 -7.44
C GLU A 636 18.60 10.04 -7.49
N SER A 637 19.78 10.48 -7.03
CA SER A 637 20.99 9.67 -6.96
C SER A 637 21.13 9.02 -5.58
N PRO A 638 21.75 7.83 -5.41
CA PRO A 638 22.14 7.36 -4.09
C PRO A 638 23.39 8.07 -3.53
N PHE A 639 24.02 8.99 -4.27
CA PHE A 639 25.28 9.64 -3.90
C PHE A 639 25.34 11.14 -4.23
N ILE A 640 26.29 11.83 -3.57
CA ILE A 640 26.66 13.24 -3.78
C ILE A 640 28.04 13.32 -4.42
N ILE A 641 28.23 14.29 -5.32
CA ILE A 641 29.52 14.60 -5.93
C ILE A 641 30.02 15.95 -5.42
N ALA A 642 31.30 16.00 -5.05
CA ALA A 642 32.00 17.21 -4.67
C ALA A 642 33.25 17.40 -5.54
N SER A 643 33.44 18.60 -6.10
CA SER A 643 34.71 19.02 -6.71
C SER A 643 35.44 19.96 -5.76
N VAL A 644 36.73 19.74 -5.53
CA VAL A 644 37.57 20.60 -4.69
C VAL A 644 38.69 21.19 -5.53
N ASN A 645 38.80 22.52 -5.56
CA ASN A 645 39.80 23.31 -6.28
C ASN A 645 40.99 23.77 -5.39
N GLY A 646 41.03 23.36 -4.12
CA GLY A 646 42.08 23.69 -3.12
C GLY A 646 43.32 22.77 -3.12
N ALA A 647 44.01 22.65 -1.98
CA ALA A 647 45.22 21.80 -1.84
C ALA A 647 44.96 20.29 -2.09
N GLU A 648 43.72 19.84 -1.92
CA GLU A 648 43.26 18.47 -2.16
C GLU A 648 42.48 18.35 -3.50
N LYS A 649 43.04 18.90 -4.60
CA LYS A 649 42.36 18.91 -5.91
C LYS A 649 41.84 17.54 -6.31
N GLY A 650 40.55 17.45 -6.61
CA GLY A 650 39.93 16.21 -7.08
C GLY A 650 38.42 16.22 -6.99
N VAL A 651 37.82 15.20 -7.60
CA VAL A 651 36.39 14.91 -7.43
C VAL A 651 36.24 13.83 -6.39
N TYR A 652 35.20 13.94 -5.59
CA TYR A 652 34.85 13.01 -4.55
C TYR A 652 33.39 12.59 -4.74
N CYS A 653 33.10 11.32 -4.49
CA CYS A 653 31.74 10.81 -4.38
C CYS A 653 31.50 10.25 -2.98
N ARG A 654 30.27 10.38 -2.48
CA ARG A 654 29.83 9.77 -1.24
C ARG A 654 28.39 9.31 -1.35
N ARG A 655 28.07 8.09 -0.93
CA ARG A 655 26.67 7.66 -0.77
C ARG A 655 26.00 8.33 0.41
N TYR A 656 24.70 8.57 0.33
CA TYR A 656 23.93 9.20 1.43
C TYR A 656 23.98 8.41 2.75
N ASP A 657 24.24 7.11 2.71
CA ASP A 657 24.36 6.20 3.86
C ASP A 657 25.80 5.97 4.34
N GLU A 658 26.80 6.45 3.60
CA GLU A 658 28.21 6.32 3.95
C GLU A 658 28.73 7.56 4.68
N HIS A 659 29.82 7.43 5.45
CA HIS A 659 30.41 8.51 6.23
C HIS A 659 31.67 9.11 5.61
N PHE A 660 32.26 8.44 4.63
CA PHE A 660 33.55 8.81 4.04
C PHE A 660 33.37 9.20 2.57
N TRP A 661 34.14 10.18 2.14
CA TRP A 661 34.23 10.57 0.75
C TRP A 661 35.24 9.67 0.02
N SER A 662 34.79 9.05 -1.07
CA SER A 662 35.65 8.29 -1.98
C SER A 662 36.19 9.23 -3.03
N ARG A 663 37.52 9.37 -3.11
CA ARG A 663 38.16 10.18 -4.14
C ARG A 663 38.06 9.47 -5.48
N LEU A 664 37.53 10.18 -6.47
CA LEU A 664 37.26 9.69 -7.82
C LEU A 664 38.43 9.93 -8.79
N THR A 665 39.20 11.00 -8.64
CA THR A 665 40.30 11.34 -9.56
C THR A 665 41.62 11.54 -8.84
N GLU A 666 42.72 10.99 -9.40
CA GLU A 666 44.00 10.92 -8.68
C GLU A 666 44.82 12.22 -8.65
N LYS A 667 44.72 13.15 -9.61
CA LYS A 667 45.56 14.38 -9.59
C LYS A 667 45.35 15.47 -10.65
N GLU A 668 44.30 15.42 -11.47
CA GLU A 668 44.19 16.37 -12.59
C GLU A 668 43.57 17.71 -12.18
N ALA A 669 44.06 18.80 -12.77
CA ALA A 669 43.49 20.13 -12.63
C ALA A 669 42.17 20.18 -13.42
N LEU A 670 41.09 19.82 -12.74
CA LEU A 670 39.75 19.89 -13.30
C LEU A 670 39.28 21.34 -13.33
N ALA A 671 38.79 21.77 -14.48
CA ALA A 671 38.17 23.07 -14.65
C ALA A 671 36.67 23.02 -14.33
N ARG A 672 35.99 21.90 -14.65
CA ARG A 672 34.54 21.76 -14.44
C ARG A 672 34.07 20.30 -14.45
N VAL A 673 33.00 19.99 -13.73
CA VAL A 673 32.32 18.68 -13.74
C VAL A 673 30.89 18.86 -14.20
N ILE A 674 30.42 18.04 -15.14
CA ILE A 674 29.05 18.09 -15.65
C ILE A 674 28.44 16.69 -15.52
N ARG A 675 27.28 16.56 -14.88
CA ARG A 675 26.54 15.28 -14.89
C ARG A 675 25.80 15.14 -16.21
N ILE A 676 26.08 14.04 -16.90
CA ILE A 676 25.40 13.69 -18.14
C ILE A 676 24.10 12.98 -17.77
N SER A 677 24.18 11.86 -17.04
CA SER A 677 23.00 11.08 -16.63
C SER A 677 23.13 10.45 -15.24
N LYS A 678 22.19 9.55 -14.87
CA LYS A 678 22.18 8.88 -13.56
C LYS A 678 23.55 8.31 -13.16
N ASN A 679 24.26 7.73 -14.13
CA ASN A 679 25.51 7.00 -13.94
C ASN A 679 26.73 7.58 -14.69
N HIS A 680 26.65 8.80 -15.25
CA HIS A 680 27.70 9.35 -16.12
C HIS A 680 28.10 10.79 -15.81
N LEU A 681 29.40 11.08 -15.81
CA LEU A 681 30.00 12.40 -15.60
C LEU A 681 30.92 12.78 -16.76
N ALA A 682 30.88 14.04 -17.18
CA ALA A 682 31.87 14.66 -18.04
C ALA A 682 32.79 15.53 -17.18
N PHE A 683 34.09 15.30 -17.26
CA PHE A 683 35.13 16.12 -16.64
C PHE A 683 35.78 16.97 -17.71
N ILE A 684 35.79 18.29 -17.53
CA ILE A 684 36.52 19.21 -18.39
C ILE A 684 37.82 19.57 -17.67
N ASP A 685 38.96 19.28 -18.28
CA ASP A 685 40.25 19.73 -17.77
C ASP A 685 40.60 21.15 -18.25
N ALA A 686 41.70 21.69 -17.73
CA ALA A 686 42.16 23.05 -18.06
C ALA A 686 42.57 23.22 -19.54
N GLU A 687 42.74 22.13 -20.30
CA GLU A 687 43.04 22.15 -21.74
C GLU A 687 41.77 22.03 -22.60
N ASN A 688 40.59 22.16 -21.97
CA ASN A 688 39.27 21.94 -22.55
C ASN A 688 39.11 20.55 -23.19
N THR A 689 39.76 19.53 -22.61
CA THR A 689 39.48 18.14 -22.94
C THR A 689 38.37 17.62 -22.03
N ILE A 690 37.36 17.03 -22.65
CA ILE A 690 36.25 16.38 -21.95
C ILE A 690 36.55 14.89 -21.82
N LYS A 691 36.53 14.39 -20.59
CA LYS A 691 36.61 12.98 -20.27
C LYS A 691 35.25 12.53 -19.72
N ILE A 692 34.59 11.62 -20.42
CA ILE A 692 33.28 11.08 -20.00
C ILE A 692 33.51 9.77 -19.27
N TYR A 693 33.02 9.66 -18.04
CA TYR A 693 33.14 8.47 -17.22
C TYR A 693 31.77 7.93 -16.86
N GLN A 694 31.70 6.62 -16.76
CA GLN A 694 30.64 5.88 -16.11
C GLN A 694 31.11 5.44 -14.73
N PHE A 695 30.24 5.54 -13.72
CA PHE A 695 30.51 5.03 -12.38
C PHE A 695 29.50 3.96 -11.99
N ASP A 696 29.91 3.04 -11.11
CA ASP A 696 29.01 2.03 -10.55
C ASP A 696 28.15 2.59 -9.40
N GLU A 697 27.08 1.87 -9.04
CA GLU A 697 26.15 2.26 -7.97
C GLU A 697 26.82 2.43 -6.59
N ASN A 698 28.06 2.00 -6.45
CA ASN A 698 28.83 2.05 -5.21
C ASN A 698 29.92 3.14 -5.21
N CYS A 699 30.03 3.96 -6.27
CA CYS A 699 31.07 4.98 -6.40
C CYS A 699 32.51 4.45 -6.20
N LYS A 700 32.77 3.18 -6.56
CA LYS A 700 34.08 2.53 -6.38
C LYS A 700 34.86 2.40 -7.67
N ASN A 701 34.17 2.31 -8.80
CA ASN A 701 34.80 2.10 -10.09
C ASN A 701 34.40 3.21 -11.08
N LEU A 702 35.40 3.94 -11.57
CA LEU A 702 35.25 4.86 -12.68
C LEU A 702 35.79 4.23 -13.95
N ARG A 703 34.93 4.09 -14.95
CA ARG A 703 35.30 3.65 -16.29
C ARG A 703 35.28 4.85 -17.21
N LEU A 704 36.44 5.27 -17.71
CA LEU A 704 36.52 6.25 -18.79
C LEU A 704 35.86 5.64 -20.03
N LEU A 705 34.76 6.24 -20.49
CA LEU A 705 34.09 5.86 -21.72
C LEU A 705 34.70 6.54 -22.93
N GLN A 706 34.98 7.84 -22.83
CA GLN A 706 35.41 8.64 -23.96
C GLN A 706 36.29 9.82 -23.55
N LEU A 707 37.22 10.19 -24.43
CA LEU A 707 37.99 11.42 -24.37
C LEU A 707 37.70 12.27 -25.63
N ILE A 708 37.37 13.54 -25.44
CA ILE A 708 37.05 14.51 -26.50
C ILE A 708 37.92 15.74 -26.27
N SER A 709 38.97 15.91 -27.07
CA SER A 709 39.87 17.05 -26.99
C SER A 709 39.35 18.26 -27.76
N GLU A 710 39.85 19.44 -27.39
CA GLU A 710 39.69 20.72 -28.10
C GLU A 710 38.25 21.26 -28.10
N VAL A 711 37.55 21.26 -26.97
CA VAL A 711 36.18 21.78 -26.90
C VAL A 711 36.17 23.28 -26.58
N GLU A 712 35.48 24.07 -27.39
CA GLU A 712 35.31 25.52 -27.20
C GLU A 712 34.23 25.81 -26.16
N TYR A 713 33.10 25.09 -26.22
CA TYR A 713 31.92 25.34 -25.41
C TYR A 713 31.10 24.07 -25.22
N ILE A 714 30.43 23.97 -24.07
CA ILE A 714 29.52 22.89 -23.71
C ILE A 714 28.18 23.49 -23.31
N GLU A 715 27.12 23.00 -23.93
CA GLU A 715 25.75 23.26 -23.56
C GLU A 715 25.09 21.94 -23.12
N LYS A 716 24.62 21.90 -21.88
CA LYS A 716 23.72 20.84 -21.43
C LYS A 716 22.30 21.29 -21.76
N MET A 717 21.56 20.47 -22.48
CA MET A 717 20.15 20.73 -22.80
C MET A 717 19.30 19.83 -21.94
N ASP A 718 18.37 20.42 -21.17
CA ASP A 718 17.41 19.65 -20.37
C ASP A 718 16.42 18.97 -21.31
N ALA A 719 16.35 17.64 -21.24
CA ALA A 719 15.39 16.89 -22.02
C ALA A 719 14.00 16.93 -21.34
N PRO A 720 12.89 16.82 -22.09
CA PRO A 720 11.55 16.72 -21.49
C PRO A 720 11.48 15.51 -20.55
N ALA A 721 10.68 15.59 -19.49
CA ALA A 721 10.58 14.55 -18.44
C ALA A 721 10.23 13.13 -18.95
N SER A 722 9.86 12.99 -20.22
CA SER A 722 9.47 11.74 -20.89
C SER A 722 10.58 11.08 -21.73
N SER A 723 11.78 11.66 -21.89
CA SER A 723 12.84 11.05 -22.72
C SER A 723 13.87 10.25 -21.91
N TYR A 724 14.25 9.07 -22.41
CA TYR A 724 15.23 8.16 -21.81
C TYR A 724 16.71 8.57 -22.02
N SER A 725 17.01 9.71 -22.64
CA SER A 725 18.38 10.14 -22.93
C SER A 725 18.67 11.57 -22.48
N ASP A 726 19.85 11.75 -21.88
CA ASP A 726 20.44 13.06 -21.59
C ASP A 726 21.38 13.47 -22.73
N LEU A 727 21.28 14.72 -23.19
CA LEU A 727 22.00 15.26 -24.36
C LEU A 727 23.01 16.35 -23.97
N LEU A 728 24.21 16.26 -24.54
CA LEU A 728 25.25 17.29 -24.47
C LEU A 728 25.61 17.77 -25.87
N VAL A 729 25.62 19.08 -26.08
CA VAL A 729 26.12 19.69 -27.31
C VAL A 729 27.49 20.30 -27.05
N LEU A 730 28.48 19.85 -27.81
CA LEU A 730 29.88 20.28 -27.71
C LEU A 730 30.27 21.02 -28.98
N LYS A 731 30.93 22.17 -28.88
CA LYS A 731 31.51 22.84 -30.05
C LYS A 731 33.02 22.63 -30.05
N ARG A 732 33.61 22.14 -31.14
CA ARG A 732 35.06 21.88 -31.23
C ARG A 732 35.83 23.07 -31.81
N LEU A 733 36.99 23.38 -31.21
CA LEU A 733 37.83 24.55 -31.53
C LEU A 733 38.44 24.51 -32.92
N THR A 734 38.80 23.32 -33.42
CA THR A 734 39.65 23.19 -34.61
C THR A 734 38.89 23.25 -35.93
N ASP A 735 37.59 22.92 -35.94
CA ASP A 735 36.80 22.79 -37.16
C ASP A 735 35.41 23.45 -37.08
N GLN A 736 35.10 24.15 -35.98
CA GLN A 736 33.77 24.72 -35.70
C GLN A 736 32.64 23.68 -35.72
N GLN A 737 32.94 22.37 -35.71
CA GLN A 737 31.92 21.33 -35.70
C GLN A 737 31.22 21.29 -34.34
N LYS A 738 29.90 21.18 -34.38
CA LYS A 738 29.11 20.84 -33.20
C LYS A 738 29.00 19.32 -33.13
N ILE A 739 29.21 18.75 -31.96
CA ILE A 739 29.13 17.32 -31.68
C ILE A 739 28.00 17.13 -30.68
N ILE A 740 27.02 16.30 -31.01
CA ILE A 740 26.03 15.84 -30.05
C ILE A 740 26.55 14.59 -29.38
N VAL A 741 26.50 14.56 -28.06
CA VAL A 741 26.78 13.41 -27.23
C VAL A 741 25.49 12.99 -26.55
N GLU A 742 25.03 11.79 -26.85
CA GLU A 742 23.81 11.20 -26.31
C GLU A 742 24.14 9.95 -25.51
N ILE A 743 23.42 9.71 -24.42
CA ILE A 743 23.49 8.45 -23.67
C ILE A 743 22.17 7.69 -23.85
N VAL A 744 22.21 6.56 -24.55
CA VAL A 744 21.06 5.68 -24.76
C VAL A 744 21.40 4.30 -24.21
N ASN A 745 20.59 3.77 -23.28
CA ASN A 745 20.80 2.45 -22.68
C ASN A 745 22.23 2.22 -22.11
N ASN A 746 22.82 3.23 -21.46
CA ASN A 746 24.22 3.24 -20.97
C ASN A 746 25.31 3.21 -22.05
N GLU A 747 24.98 3.36 -23.34
CA GLU A 747 25.96 3.53 -24.42
C GLU A 747 26.07 5.00 -24.82
N LEU A 748 27.32 5.44 -25.06
CA LEU A 748 27.63 6.80 -25.49
C LEU A 748 27.62 6.88 -27.02
N ILE A 749 26.73 7.69 -27.57
CA ILE A 749 26.63 7.94 -29.02
C ILE A 749 27.16 9.35 -29.28
N ILE A 750 28.15 9.47 -30.18
CA ILE A 750 28.79 10.75 -30.54
C ILE A 750 28.49 11.03 -32.00
N THR A 751 27.70 12.06 -32.26
CA THR A 751 27.26 12.43 -33.61
C THR A 751 27.89 13.76 -34.01
N PRO A 752 28.85 13.77 -34.94
CA PRO A 752 29.39 15.02 -35.48
C PRO A 752 28.36 15.68 -36.40
N ILE A 753 28.17 16.99 -36.25
CA ILE A 753 27.27 17.80 -37.06
C ILE A 753 28.10 18.87 -37.79
N LEU A 754 28.08 18.80 -39.12
CA LEU A 754 28.59 19.84 -40.01
C LEU A 754 27.46 20.84 -40.30
N LEU A 755 27.53 22.04 -39.74
CA LEU A 755 26.57 23.13 -40.01
C LEU A 755 27.25 24.26 -40.80
N PRO A 756 26.64 24.78 -41.88
CA PRO A 756 27.04 26.04 -42.48
C PRO A 756 26.30 27.23 -41.83
N GLU A 757 27.06 28.07 -41.11
CA GLU A 757 26.74 29.40 -40.56
C GLU A 757 25.52 29.60 -39.62
N ASP A 758 25.62 30.66 -38.82
CA ASP A 758 25.00 30.81 -37.51
C ASP A 758 23.51 31.23 -37.52
N ASN A 759 22.78 30.64 -36.56
CA ASN A 759 21.56 31.12 -35.90
C ASN A 759 20.17 30.55 -36.24
N LEU A 760 19.99 29.45 -37.00
CA LEU A 760 18.61 28.93 -37.18
C LEU A 760 18.36 27.40 -37.23
N GLU A 761 19.29 26.53 -36.83
CA GLU A 761 19.07 25.07 -37.01
C GLU A 761 19.45 24.15 -35.82
N LEU A 762 19.46 24.64 -34.57
CA LEU A 762 19.54 23.73 -33.41
C LEU A 762 18.17 23.15 -33.04
N GLU A 763 17.13 23.99 -33.03
CA GLU A 763 15.74 23.61 -32.72
C GLU A 763 15.14 22.68 -33.79
N PHE A 764 15.53 22.84 -35.07
CA PHE A 764 15.10 21.97 -36.18
C PHE A 764 15.74 20.57 -36.12
N ILE A 765 17.05 20.48 -35.88
CA ILE A 765 17.74 19.19 -35.71
C ILE A 765 17.19 18.46 -34.48
N PHE A 766 16.86 19.21 -33.43
CA PHE A 766 16.23 18.70 -32.21
C PHE A 766 14.84 18.11 -32.48
N ASN A 767 13.96 18.81 -33.20
CA ASN A 767 12.65 18.27 -33.59
C ASN A 767 12.73 17.05 -34.52
N LEU A 768 13.79 16.98 -35.34
CA LEU A 768 14.04 15.81 -36.20
C LEU A 768 14.62 14.61 -35.43
N HIS A 769 15.28 14.84 -34.29
CA HIS A 769 15.83 13.80 -33.41
C HIS A 769 14.83 13.33 -32.32
N GLN A 770 13.98 14.20 -31.80
CA GLN A 770 13.02 13.93 -30.72
C GLN A 770 11.82 13.06 -31.13
N ASN A 771 11.47 13.01 -32.42
CA ASN A 771 10.33 12.21 -32.92
C ASN A 771 10.59 10.69 -32.94
N TYR A 772 11.54 10.18 -32.16
CA TYR A 772 11.92 8.76 -32.14
C TYR A 772 11.09 7.87 -31.20
N ALA A 773 10.08 8.40 -30.48
CA ALA A 773 9.35 7.57 -29.51
C ALA A 773 7.96 8.10 -29.10
N ILE A 774 7.08 8.45 -30.04
CA ILE A 774 5.67 8.65 -29.69
C ILE A 774 4.76 7.79 -30.55
N ASN A 775 4.39 6.62 -30.03
CA ASN A 775 3.17 5.92 -30.44
C ASN A 775 1.98 6.75 -29.94
N TYR A 776 1.48 7.68 -30.76
CA TYR A 776 0.23 8.40 -30.49
C TYR A 776 -0.95 7.57 -31.02
N TYR A 777 -1.68 6.92 -30.12
CA TYR A 777 -3.06 6.53 -30.39
C TYR A 777 -4.01 7.60 -29.81
N SER A 778 -4.67 8.30 -30.73
CA SER A 778 -5.85 9.16 -30.57
C SER A 778 -5.69 10.55 -29.89
N GLY A 779 -6.08 11.59 -30.64
CA GLY A 779 -7.08 12.52 -30.12
C GLY A 779 -6.65 13.86 -29.51
N SER A 780 -5.61 14.55 -30.00
CA SER A 780 -5.54 16.01 -29.81
C SER A 780 -4.67 16.69 -30.87
N SER A 781 -5.20 17.74 -31.47
CA SER A 781 -4.58 18.55 -32.53
C SER A 781 -3.26 19.18 -32.08
N ALA A 782 -2.13 18.62 -32.53
CA ALA A 782 -0.91 19.41 -32.66
C ALA A 782 -1.15 20.53 -33.68
N GLU A 783 -0.78 21.76 -33.34
CA GLU A 783 -1.04 22.94 -34.17
C GLU A 783 -0.44 22.75 -35.58
N ASP A 784 -1.25 23.10 -36.57
CA ASP A 784 -1.09 23.02 -38.02
C ASP A 784 0.20 23.73 -38.59
N GLY A 785 1.05 24.27 -37.72
CA GLY A 785 2.20 25.12 -38.05
C GLY A 785 3.52 24.38 -38.33
N ASP A 786 3.85 23.34 -37.57
CA ASP A 786 5.14 22.64 -37.72
C ASP A 786 5.13 21.66 -38.90
N PHE A 787 3.98 21.06 -39.20
CA PHE A 787 3.79 20.19 -40.36
C PHE A 787 3.91 20.95 -41.70
N LYS A 788 3.31 22.14 -41.81
CA LYS A 788 3.44 23.01 -42.99
C LYS A 788 4.88 23.50 -43.23
N ARG A 789 5.73 23.49 -42.21
CA ARG A 789 7.15 23.87 -42.33
C ARG A 789 7.99 22.72 -42.87
N ILE A 790 7.76 21.50 -42.41
CA ILE A 790 8.45 20.29 -42.88
C ILE A 790 8.11 19.98 -44.34
N SER A 791 6.82 20.04 -44.72
CA SER A 791 6.41 19.77 -46.11
C SER A 791 7.00 20.77 -47.11
N ARG A 792 6.91 22.08 -46.82
CA ARG A 792 7.50 23.14 -47.66
C ARG A 792 9.02 23.05 -47.76
N PHE A 793 9.69 22.56 -46.73
CA PHE A 793 11.14 22.34 -46.77
C PHE A 793 11.50 21.19 -47.72
N ILE A 794 10.78 20.07 -47.65
CA ILE A 794 10.99 18.92 -48.55
C ILE A 794 10.67 19.32 -50.00
N GLU A 795 9.60 20.07 -50.25
CA GLU A 795 9.27 20.61 -51.59
C GLU A 795 10.36 21.54 -52.12
N LYS A 796 10.83 22.46 -51.27
CA LYS A 796 11.88 23.43 -51.64
C LYS A 796 13.23 22.77 -51.93
N LYS A 797 13.58 21.68 -51.24
CA LYS A 797 14.87 20.98 -51.41
C LYS A 797 14.83 19.90 -52.48
N SER A 798 13.73 19.17 -52.63
CA SER A 798 13.56 18.18 -53.72
C SER A 798 13.31 18.82 -55.08
N GLY A 799 12.91 20.11 -55.11
CA GLY A 799 12.61 20.85 -56.34
C GLY A 799 11.36 20.36 -57.06
N ARG A 800 10.51 19.57 -56.39
CA ARG A 800 9.24 19.05 -56.89
C ARG A 800 8.14 19.39 -55.89
N GLU A 801 7.01 19.87 -56.40
CA GLU A 801 5.76 19.92 -55.64
C GLU A 801 5.35 18.46 -55.38
N LEU A 802 5.04 18.10 -54.13
CA LEU A 802 4.67 16.74 -53.73
C LEU A 802 3.24 16.43 -54.21
N SER A 803 3.04 16.36 -55.52
CA SER A 803 1.85 15.80 -56.17
C SER A 803 2.26 14.46 -56.79
N ILE A 804 1.95 13.35 -56.13
CA ILE A 804 2.21 12.00 -56.64
C ILE A 804 0.91 11.52 -57.30
N ALA A 805 0.95 11.24 -58.61
CA ALA A 805 -0.12 10.61 -59.39
C ALA A 805 -1.53 11.26 -59.36
N GLY A 806 -1.63 12.58 -59.16
CA GLY A 806 -2.91 13.31 -59.27
C GLY A 806 -3.86 13.12 -58.09
N LYS A 807 -3.32 12.79 -56.91
CA LYS A 807 -4.05 12.71 -55.63
C LYS A 807 -3.46 13.72 -54.64
N ASP A 808 -4.33 14.48 -53.97
CA ASP A 808 -3.95 15.42 -52.92
C ASP A 808 -3.86 14.67 -51.59
N PHE A 809 -2.66 14.57 -51.00
CA PHE A 809 -2.46 13.90 -49.71
C PHE A 809 -2.59 14.90 -48.55
N SER A 810 -3.26 14.50 -47.47
CA SER A 810 -3.51 15.38 -46.32
C SER A 810 -2.36 15.40 -45.32
N SER A 811 -1.51 14.36 -45.27
CA SER A 811 -0.40 14.27 -44.30
C SER A 811 0.67 13.22 -44.66
N ILE A 812 1.94 13.52 -44.35
CA ILE A 812 3.07 12.56 -44.34
C ILE A 812 3.53 12.39 -42.89
N PHE A 813 3.60 11.16 -42.40
CA PHE A 813 4.15 10.83 -41.08
C PHE A 813 5.52 10.18 -41.25
N LEU A 814 6.55 10.66 -40.57
CA LEU A 814 7.88 10.02 -40.58
C LEU A 814 7.95 9.09 -39.38
N GLU A 815 8.10 7.79 -39.62
CA GLU A 815 8.08 6.79 -38.55
C GLU A 815 9.50 6.48 -38.05
N LYS A 816 10.47 6.36 -38.96
CA LYS A 816 11.79 5.81 -38.61
C LYS A 816 12.91 6.34 -39.50
N LYS A 817 14.04 6.70 -38.89
CA LYS A 817 15.29 7.08 -39.59
C LYS A 817 16.35 5.99 -39.45
N PHE A 818 17.08 5.70 -40.52
CA PHE A 818 18.14 4.71 -40.57
C PHE A 818 19.52 5.39 -40.74
N PRO A 819 20.28 5.60 -39.64
CA PRO A 819 21.46 6.47 -39.63
C PRO A 819 22.58 6.01 -40.56
N SER A 820 22.76 4.70 -40.73
CA SER A 820 23.84 4.10 -41.52
C SER A 820 23.61 4.18 -43.04
N SER A 821 22.37 4.35 -43.50
CA SER A 821 21.98 4.28 -44.91
C SER A 821 21.43 5.58 -45.50
N GLY A 822 21.12 6.58 -44.66
CA GLY A 822 20.48 7.82 -45.08
C GLY A 822 19.02 7.62 -45.52
N LEU A 823 18.37 6.53 -45.08
CA LEU A 823 16.98 6.24 -45.45
C LEU A 823 16.01 6.69 -44.33
N ILE A 824 14.81 7.11 -44.72
CA ILE A 824 13.72 7.48 -43.81
C ILE A 824 12.45 6.77 -44.27
N LEU A 825 11.78 6.06 -43.37
CA LEU A 825 10.46 5.50 -43.61
C LEU A 825 9.39 6.54 -43.26
N GLY A 826 8.44 6.75 -44.16
CA GLY A 826 7.27 7.58 -43.89
C GLY A 826 6.00 7.02 -44.50
N HIS A 827 4.89 7.32 -43.85
CA HIS A 827 3.53 6.92 -44.21
C HIS A 827 2.81 8.07 -44.90
N LEU A 828 2.30 7.84 -46.10
CA LEU A 828 1.36 8.75 -46.75
C LEU A 828 -0.06 8.37 -46.35
N SER A 829 -0.83 9.31 -45.81
CA SER A 829 -2.26 9.10 -45.53
C SER A 829 -3.13 9.91 -46.50
N GLU A 830 -4.08 9.23 -47.16
CA GLU A 830 -5.17 9.85 -47.93
C GLU A 830 -6.44 9.77 -47.06
N ASP A 831 -6.99 10.94 -46.70
CA ASP A 831 -8.23 11.11 -45.91
C ASP A 831 -8.31 10.38 -44.55
N GLY A 832 -7.17 9.97 -43.99
CA GLY A 832 -7.09 9.34 -42.65
C GLY A 832 -7.35 7.84 -42.63
N GLU A 833 -7.56 7.17 -43.77
CA GLU A 833 -7.91 5.73 -43.80
C GLU A 833 -7.04 4.85 -44.71
N SER A 834 -6.26 5.39 -45.65
CA SER A 834 -5.36 4.57 -46.50
C SER A 834 -3.90 5.01 -46.37
N TYR A 835 -3.02 4.08 -46.03
CA TYR A 835 -1.58 4.32 -45.86
C TYR A 835 -0.75 3.69 -46.99
N SER A 836 0.20 4.45 -47.54
CA SER A 836 1.27 3.89 -48.38
C SER A 836 2.61 4.14 -47.70
N ASP A 837 3.37 3.08 -47.48
CA ASP A 837 4.72 3.19 -46.93
C ASP A 837 5.68 3.64 -48.04
N LEU A 838 6.31 4.79 -47.81
CA LEU A 838 7.38 5.34 -48.63
C LEU A 838 8.72 5.28 -47.90
N LEU A 839 9.72 4.73 -48.57
CA LEU A 839 11.10 4.83 -48.13
C LEU A 839 11.76 5.98 -48.88
N PHE A 840 12.19 7.02 -48.17
CA PHE A 840 12.93 8.16 -48.71
C PHE A 840 14.43 7.95 -48.53
N GLN A 841 15.24 8.42 -49.47
CA GLN A 841 16.69 8.50 -49.35
C GLN A 841 17.13 9.97 -49.26
N ILE A 842 17.93 10.26 -48.25
CA ILE A 842 18.61 11.54 -48.05
C ILE A 842 20.08 11.35 -48.40
N ASP A 843 20.54 12.07 -49.42
CA ASP A 843 21.95 12.06 -49.80
C ASP A 843 22.82 12.95 -48.89
N SER A 844 24.14 12.89 -49.09
CA SER A 844 25.11 13.67 -48.31
C SER A 844 25.00 15.20 -48.50
N THR A 845 24.13 15.66 -49.40
CA THR A 845 23.81 17.07 -49.63
C THR A 845 22.41 17.46 -49.15
N MET A 846 21.75 16.58 -48.39
CA MET A 846 20.39 16.73 -47.86
C MET A 846 19.29 16.79 -48.93
N ASN A 847 19.51 16.24 -50.13
CA ASN A 847 18.42 16.06 -51.09
C ASN A 847 17.61 14.82 -50.72
N VAL A 848 16.29 14.96 -50.68
CA VAL A 848 15.35 13.87 -50.37
C VAL A 848 14.75 13.36 -51.68
N SER A 849 14.87 12.06 -51.94
CA SER A 849 14.21 11.38 -53.06
C SER A 849 13.43 10.16 -52.57
N ILE A 850 12.23 9.92 -53.12
CA ILE A 850 11.51 8.65 -52.88
C ILE A 850 12.35 7.52 -53.47
N PHE A 851 12.74 6.60 -52.60
CA PHE A 851 13.63 5.50 -52.91
C PHE A 851 12.87 4.19 -53.17
N LEU A 852 11.76 3.97 -52.45
CA LEU A 852 10.83 2.87 -52.66
C LEU A 852 9.41 3.29 -52.28
N GLU A 853 8.42 2.81 -53.02
CA GLU A 853 7.00 2.94 -52.72
C GLU A 853 6.40 1.53 -52.69
N CYS A 854 5.71 1.15 -51.61
CA CYS A 854 4.93 -0.09 -51.52
C CYS A 854 3.45 0.27 -51.83
N PRO A 855 2.95 0.08 -53.07
CA PRO A 855 1.62 0.55 -53.43
C PRO A 855 0.56 -0.29 -52.72
N ASN A 856 -0.19 0.31 -51.80
CA ASN A 856 -1.22 -0.34 -50.97
C ASN A 856 -0.69 -1.47 -50.06
N GLY A 857 0.51 -1.32 -49.48
CA GLY A 857 1.06 -2.29 -48.53
C GLY A 857 1.99 -1.64 -47.50
N GLU A 858 2.17 -2.33 -46.38
CA GLU A 858 3.03 -1.93 -45.27
C GLU A 858 4.40 -2.65 -45.33
N ILE A 859 5.45 -1.96 -44.90
CA ILE A 859 6.80 -2.51 -44.73
C ILE A 859 6.87 -3.19 -43.36
N ASN A 860 6.60 -4.50 -43.33
CA ASN A 860 6.28 -5.20 -42.08
C ASN A 860 7.47 -5.83 -41.31
N ASP A 861 8.66 -5.98 -41.90
CA ASP A 861 9.81 -6.54 -41.17
C ASP A 861 11.16 -5.98 -41.67
N TRP A 862 11.96 -5.45 -40.74
CA TRP A 862 13.29 -4.88 -41.01
C TRP A 862 14.37 -5.61 -40.21
N LEU A 863 15.34 -6.20 -40.91
CA LEU A 863 16.47 -6.90 -40.30
C LEU A 863 17.79 -6.26 -40.76
N GLU A 864 18.56 -5.69 -39.82
CA GLU A 864 19.95 -5.26 -40.05
C GLU A 864 20.91 -6.28 -39.45
N LYS A 865 21.70 -6.95 -40.29
CA LYS A 865 22.67 -7.95 -39.86
C LYS A 865 23.90 -7.92 -40.75
N ASN A 866 25.09 -7.81 -40.16
CA ASN A 866 26.38 -7.73 -40.85
C ASN A 866 26.51 -6.59 -41.90
N GLY A 867 25.89 -5.43 -41.63
CA GLY A 867 25.94 -4.26 -42.53
C GLY A 867 25.09 -4.39 -43.81
N ARG A 868 24.16 -5.35 -43.84
CA ARG A 868 23.16 -5.54 -44.88
C ARG A 868 21.77 -5.37 -44.28
N GLN A 869 20.87 -4.79 -45.05
CA GLN A 869 19.51 -4.46 -44.60
C GLN A 869 18.51 -5.13 -45.53
N PHE A 870 17.51 -5.80 -44.97
CA PHE A 870 16.46 -6.51 -45.71
C PHE A 870 15.09 -5.96 -45.35
N PHE A 871 14.17 -5.96 -46.32
CA PHE A 871 12.77 -5.57 -46.11
C PHE A 871 11.80 -6.31 -47.05
N SER A 872 10.53 -6.38 -46.65
CA SER A 872 9.41 -6.90 -47.46
C SER A 872 8.26 -5.88 -47.50
N CYS A 873 7.57 -5.79 -48.64
CA CYS A 873 6.27 -5.11 -48.74
C CYS A 873 5.15 -6.16 -48.66
N HIS A 874 4.15 -5.98 -47.78
CA HIS A 874 2.98 -6.87 -47.65
C HIS A 874 1.65 -6.10 -47.69
N ARG A 875 0.59 -6.75 -48.20
CA ARG A 875 -0.79 -6.24 -48.24
C ARG A 875 -1.69 -7.14 -47.38
N TYR A 876 -2.43 -6.59 -46.42
CA TYR A 876 -3.13 -7.37 -45.38
C TYR A 876 -4.53 -7.86 -45.81
N ASP A 877 -5.08 -7.29 -46.87
CA ASP A 877 -6.53 -7.28 -47.14
C ASP A 877 -7.01 -8.41 -48.08
N GLU A 878 -6.11 -9.21 -48.65
CA GLU A 878 -6.47 -10.36 -49.52
C GLU A 878 -5.64 -11.61 -49.16
N ILE A 879 -6.17 -12.44 -48.26
CA ILE A 879 -5.54 -13.69 -47.77
C ILE A 879 -5.27 -14.72 -48.89
N ASP A 880 -5.90 -14.56 -50.06
CA ASP A 880 -5.82 -15.52 -51.16
C ASP A 880 -4.78 -15.19 -52.26
N ASP A 881 -4.08 -14.04 -52.22
CA ASP A 881 -3.15 -13.64 -53.30
C ASP A 881 -1.71 -13.33 -52.81
N ILE A 882 -1.11 -14.29 -52.11
CA ILE A 882 0.29 -14.27 -51.59
C ILE A 882 1.35 -14.16 -52.73
N GLU A 883 0.97 -14.15 -54.01
CA GLU A 883 1.93 -14.15 -55.14
C GLU A 883 2.71 -12.83 -55.33
N GLN A 884 2.37 -11.75 -54.61
CA GLN A 884 3.00 -10.43 -54.80
C GLN A 884 3.94 -9.98 -53.66
N SER A 885 4.26 -10.84 -52.69
CA SER A 885 5.21 -10.49 -51.62
C SER A 885 6.65 -10.47 -52.15
N ALA A 886 7.24 -9.28 -52.27
CA ALA A 886 8.62 -9.10 -52.72
C ALA A 886 9.53 -8.75 -51.53
N ALA A 887 10.57 -9.55 -51.31
CA ALA A 887 11.64 -9.27 -50.37
C ALA A 887 12.83 -8.66 -51.11
N TYR A 888 13.50 -7.69 -50.50
CA TYR A 888 14.62 -6.99 -51.13
C TYR A 888 15.81 -6.83 -50.17
N GLU A 889 17.03 -6.94 -50.70
CA GLU A 889 18.29 -6.65 -50.00
C GLU A 889 18.81 -5.27 -50.41
N PHE A 890 19.05 -4.38 -49.44
CA PHE A 890 19.72 -3.11 -49.65
C PHE A 890 21.22 -3.28 -49.48
N LYS A 891 21.96 -3.16 -50.59
CA LYS A 891 23.42 -3.30 -50.63
C LYS A 891 24.04 -2.22 -51.49
N SER A 892 25.04 -1.52 -50.97
CA SER A 892 25.80 -0.49 -51.70
C SER A 892 24.90 0.60 -52.33
N ARG A 893 23.88 1.06 -51.58
CA ARG A 893 22.87 2.05 -52.02
C ARG A 893 21.97 1.60 -53.18
N LYS A 894 21.84 0.30 -53.42
CA LYS A 894 20.91 -0.28 -54.40
C LYS A 894 20.06 -1.37 -53.78
N MET A 895 18.82 -1.46 -54.24
CA MET A 895 17.92 -2.56 -53.93
C MET A 895 18.10 -3.72 -54.91
N ILE A 896 18.24 -4.93 -54.38
CA ILE A 896 18.32 -6.16 -55.18
C ILE A 896 17.16 -7.05 -54.73
N PRO A 897 16.28 -7.51 -55.65
CA PRO A 897 15.25 -8.49 -55.31
C PRO A 897 15.90 -9.74 -54.70
N PHE A 898 15.44 -10.14 -53.52
CA PHE A 898 15.99 -11.27 -52.79
C PHE A 898 15.49 -12.59 -53.39
N ASN A 899 16.14 -13.05 -54.46
CA ASN A 899 15.80 -14.29 -55.15
C ASN A 899 16.40 -15.50 -54.42
N LEU A 900 15.62 -16.15 -53.56
CA LEU A 900 15.95 -17.48 -53.02
C LEU A 900 15.70 -18.54 -54.10
N LEU A 901 16.77 -19.08 -54.68
CA LEU A 901 16.88 -20.33 -55.46
C LEU A 901 15.72 -20.62 -56.44
N ASP A 902 16.01 -20.65 -57.76
CA ASP A 902 15.06 -21.10 -58.79
C ASP A 902 14.34 -22.40 -58.38
N GLY A 903 13.01 -22.34 -58.23
CA GLY A 903 12.16 -23.49 -57.91
C GLY A 903 11.42 -23.45 -56.57
N PHE A 904 11.51 -22.39 -55.78
CA PHE A 904 10.77 -22.22 -54.52
C PHE A 904 9.81 -21.00 -54.55
N LYS A 905 8.73 -21.03 -53.77
CA LYS A 905 7.77 -19.93 -53.53
C LYS A 905 7.74 -19.65 -52.02
N ILE A 906 7.85 -18.40 -51.59
CA ILE A 906 7.68 -18.03 -50.19
C ILE A 906 6.20 -18.12 -49.83
N ILE A 907 5.88 -18.80 -48.73
CA ILE A 907 4.51 -18.96 -48.23
C ILE A 907 4.24 -17.98 -47.08
N SER A 908 5.19 -17.82 -46.16
CA SER A 908 5.11 -16.80 -45.10
C SER A 908 6.50 -16.51 -44.53
N SER A 909 6.60 -15.46 -43.73
CA SER A 909 7.77 -15.09 -42.94
C SER A 909 7.37 -14.91 -41.48
N MET A 910 8.28 -15.24 -40.55
CA MET A 910 8.08 -15.00 -39.12
C MET A 910 9.44 -14.68 -38.49
N GLY A 911 9.73 -13.38 -38.31
CA GLY A 911 11.04 -12.91 -37.86
C GLY A 911 12.16 -13.24 -38.86
N ASP A 912 13.23 -13.87 -38.40
CA ASP A 912 14.38 -14.27 -39.24
C ASP A 912 14.17 -15.56 -40.06
N LYS A 913 12.95 -16.11 -40.08
CA LYS A 913 12.62 -17.38 -40.74
C LYS A 913 11.61 -17.21 -41.87
N LEU A 914 11.89 -17.87 -42.99
CA LEU A 914 11.03 -17.97 -44.16
C LEU A 914 10.43 -19.38 -44.26
N LEU A 915 9.11 -19.48 -44.31
CA LEU A 915 8.41 -20.67 -44.75
C LEU A 915 8.35 -20.66 -46.27
N ILE A 916 9.04 -21.59 -46.92
CA ILE A 916 9.10 -21.69 -48.38
C ILE A 916 8.60 -23.04 -48.86
N GLU A 917 7.91 -23.06 -50.00
CA GLU A 917 7.38 -24.26 -50.64
C GLU A 917 8.06 -24.49 -51.99
N LYS A 918 8.55 -25.70 -52.21
CA LYS A 918 9.16 -26.07 -53.48
C LYS A 918 8.07 -26.21 -54.55
N LYS A 919 8.18 -25.45 -55.65
CA LYS A 919 7.16 -25.34 -56.70
C LYS A 919 6.79 -26.69 -57.35
N GLN A 920 7.75 -27.62 -57.46
CA GLN A 920 7.56 -28.91 -58.13
C GLN A 920 6.78 -29.95 -57.31
N ASP A 921 7.09 -30.12 -56.02
CA ASP A 921 6.55 -31.21 -55.20
C ASP A 921 5.75 -30.72 -53.99
N LYS A 922 5.55 -29.40 -53.87
CA LYS A 922 4.80 -28.75 -52.79
C LYS A 922 5.34 -29.03 -51.39
N SER A 923 6.58 -29.52 -51.27
CA SER A 923 7.19 -29.73 -49.96
C SER A 923 7.58 -28.39 -49.32
N ARG A 924 7.30 -28.26 -48.02
CA ARG A 924 7.53 -27.03 -47.24
C ARG A 924 8.82 -27.12 -46.46
N TYR A 925 9.53 -26.01 -46.40
CA TYR A 925 10.81 -25.85 -45.74
C TYR A 925 10.82 -24.58 -44.91
N ILE A 926 11.56 -24.59 -43.82
CA ILE A 926 11.93 -23.37 -43.11
C ILE A 926 13.38 -23.04 -43.48
N SER A 927 13.62 -21.82 -43.93
CA SER A 927 14.95 -21.27 -44.21
C SER A 927 15.20 -20.09 -43.28
N ASP A 928 16.39 -20.02 -42.72
CA ASP A 928 16.92 -18.80 -42.09
C ASP A 928 17.50 -17.90 -43.21
N PHE A 929 17.45 -16.57 -43.05
CA PHE A 929 18.06 -15.63 -43.99
C PHE A 929 19.60 -15.80 -44.11
N ASP A 930 20.27 -16.32 -43.07
CA ASP A 930 21.74 -16.44 -43.03
C ASP A 930 22.29 -17.79 -43.51
N GLN A 931 21.47 -18.85 -43.52
CA GLN A 931 21.97 -20.21 -43.76
C GLN A 931 21.21 -20.83 -44.93
N HIS A 932 21.92 -21.27 -45.97
CA HIS A 932 21.35 -22.00 -47.11
C HIS A 932 20.86 -23.42 -46.71
N HIS A 933 20.42 -23.61 -45.47
CA HIS A 933 19.94 -24.84 -44.89
C HIS A 933 18.41 -24.85 -44.91
N LEU A 934 17.84 -25.61 -45.83
CA LEU A 934 16.41 -25.85 -45.92
C LEU A 934 16.02 -26.99 -44.99
N VAL A 935 15.26 -26.70 -43.93
CA VAL A 935 14.73 -27.74 -43.04
C VAL A 935 13.34 -28.15 -43.51
N LYS A 936 13.22 -29.37 -44.05
CA LYS A 936 11.94 -29.91 -44.56
C LYS A 936 10.97 -30.16 -43.41
N ILE A 937 9.76 -29.63 -43.51
CA ILE A 937 8.69 -29.88 -42.53
C ILE A 937 7.96 -31.16 -42.93
N SER A 938 7.92 -32.14 -42.02
CA SER A 938 7.11 -33.35 -42.17
C SER A 938 5.65 -33.03 -41.81
N THR A 939 4.71 -33.35 -42.70
CA THR A 939 3.28 -33.00 -42.58
C THR A 939 2.51 -33.78 -41.50
N ASN A 940 3.16 -34.58 -40.65
CA ASN A 940 2.49 -35.52 -39.74
C ASN A 940 2.60 -35.23 -38.23
N SER A 941 2.96 -34.03 -37.79
CA SER A 941 2.92 -33.71 -36.36
C SER A 941 2.63 -32.23 -36.10
N PHE A 942 1.36 -31.90 -35.88
CA PHE A 942 0.96 -30.64 -35.27
C PHE A 942 -0.13 -30.92 -34.23
N LEU A 943 0.30 -31.29 -33.02
CA LEU A 943 -0.39 -31.10 -31.75
C LEU A 943 0.63 -31.32 -30.62
N SER A 944 1.09 -30.22 -30.03
CA SER A 944 1.73 -30.03 -28.71
C SER A 944 3.02 -29.19 -28.75
N ARG A 945 3.12 -28.31 -27.75
CA ARG A 945 4.07 -27.22 -27.55
C ARG A 945 5.54 -27.67 -27.64
N ALA A 946 6.36 -26.92 -28.37
CA ALA A 946 7.81 -27.11 -28.41
C ALA A 946 8.50 -26.11 -27.46
N SER A 947 9.06 -26.62 -26.37
CA SER A 947 10.08 -25.94 -25.56
C SER A 947 11.44 -26.08 -26.24
N VAL A 948 12.06 -24.97 -26.63
CA VAL A 948 13.45 -24.95 -27.14
C VAL A 948 14.40 -24.88 -25.95
N GLN A 949 15.00 -26.01 -25.61
CA GLN A 949 16.05 -26.12 -24.59
C GLN A 949 17.41 -25.77 -25.23
N LYS A 950 18.01 -24.62 -24.87
CA LYS A 950 19.39 -24.28 -25.24
C LYS A 950 20.35 -24.97 -24.25
N SER A 951 21.03 -26.02 -24.70
CA SER A 951 22.19 -26.60 -24.01
C SER A 951 23.48 -25.92 -24.46
N TYR A 952 24.17 -25.25 -23.54
CA TYR A 952 25.60 -24.95 -23.66
C TYR A 952 26.33 -25.72 -22.56
N GLN A 953 27.17 -26.68 -22.96
CA GLN A 953 28.13 -27.39 -22.11
C GLN A 953 29.50 -27.24 -22.77
N PRO A 954 30.55 -26.77 -22.06
CA PRO A 954 31.92 -27.01 -22.47
C PRO A 954 32.39 -28.37 -21.95
N LYS A 955 32.87 -29.19 -22.87
CA LYS A 955 33.56 -30.46 -22.61
C LYS A 955 34.83 -30.23 -21.78
N ILE A 956 34.93 -30.88 -20.63
CA ILE A 956 36.18 -31.53 -20.20
C ILE A 956 35.79 -32.94 -19.76
N GLY A 957 36.16 -33.92 -20.59
CA GLY A 957 36.03 -35.32 -20.24
C GLY A 957 37.17 -35.75 -19.32
N ILE A 958 36.89 -36.75 -18.48
CA ILE A 958 37.70 -37.95 -18.29
C ILE A 958 36.74 -39.02 -17.79
N ASP A 959 36.75 -40.15 -18.50
CA ASP A 959 36.05 -41.39 -18.19
C ASP A 959 36.34 -41.89 -16.76
N LEU A 960 35.39 -42.65 -16.18
CA LEU A 960 35.58 -44.08 -15.89
C LEU A 960 34.41 -44.65 -15.05
N PHE A 961 33.85 -45.74 -15.59
CA PHE A 961 33.11 -46.84 -14.97
C PHE A 961 31.70 -46.66 -14.37
N SER A 962 30.75 -47.20 -15.15
CA SER A 962 29.60 -48.03 -14.78
C SER A 962 29.51 -48.53 -13.32
N SER A 963 28.32 -48.54 -12.73
CA SER A 963 27.42 -49.71 -12.75
C SER A 963 26.26 -49.54 -11.76
N ASN A 964 25.14 -50.13 -12.14
CA ASN A 964 23.95 -50.40 -11.32
C ASN A 964 24.32 -51.05 -9.98
N TYR A 965 23.57 -50.80 -8.91
CA TYR A 965 22.82 -51.84 -8.19
C TYR A 965 21.89 -51.28 -7.12
N GLU A 966 20.83 -52.05 -6.90
CA GLU A 966 19.71 -51.90 -5.97
C GLU A 966 20.11 -52.04 -4.48
N ASP A 967 19.20 -51.56 -3.62
CA ASP A 967 18.84 -52.01 -2.27
C ASP A 967 19.87 -52.77 -1.42
N TYR A 968 20.12 -52.29 -0.18
CA TYR A 968 19.63 -52.93 1.04
C TYR A 968 19.99 -52.12 2.29
N SER A 969 19.12 -52.28 3.30
CA SER A 969 19.22 -51.86 4.70
C SER A 969 20.55 -52.14 5.40
N GLY A 970 20.92 -51.30 6.38
CA GLY A 970 21.81 -51.72 7.47
C GLY A 970 22.42 -50.56 8.27
N ASP A 971 22.17 -50.56 9.57
CA ASP A 971 22.69 -49.65 10.59
C ASP A 971 24.22 -49.44 10.58
N ASN A 972 24.69 -48.22 10.88
CA ASN A 972 25.43 -47.92 12.11
C ASN A 972 26.09 -46.51 12.17
N TRP A 973 25.82 -45.83 13.28
CA TRP A 973 26.77 -45.13 14.18
C TRP A 973 27.41 -43.76 13.80
N ILE A 974 27.00 -42.77 14.63
CA ILE A 974 27.83 -41.88 15.47
C ILE A 974 28.06 -40.39 15.08
N ASN A 975 27.74 -39.55 16.09
CA ASN A 975 28.18 -38.20 16.48
C ASN A 975 27.68 -36.95 15.71
N PHE A 976 26.89 -36.07 16.37
CA PHE A 976 27.39 -35.06 17.32
C PHE A 976 26.27 -34.39 18.15
N SER A 977 26.48 -34.40 19.47
CA SER A 977 26.17 -33.44 20.55
C SER A 977 24.83 -32.68 20.65
N LEU A 978 24.04 -33.16 21.64
CA LEU A 978 22.99 -32.46 22.38
C LEU A 978 23.59 -31.80 23.63
N LEU A 979 23.18 -30.57 23.99
CA LEU A 979 23.40 -30.01 25.33
C LEU A 979 22.03 -29.59 25.92
N PHE A 980 21.56 -30.36 26.90
CA PHE A 980 20.45 -30.02 27.80
C PHE A 980 21.01 -29.40 29.08
N LEU A 981 20.29 -28.43 29.65
CA LEU A 981 20.39 -28.10 31.08
C LEU A 981 18.98 -27.97 31.66
N VAL A 982 18.64 -28.93 32.50
CA VAL A 982 17.60 -28.88 33.54
C VAL A 982 18.29 -28.42 34.82
N ASN A 983 17.71 -27.48 35.57
CA ASN A 983 17.60 -27.64 37.03
C ASN A 983 16.65 -26.64 37.71
N ASP A 984 16.05 -27.20 38.74
CA ASP A 984 15.00 -26.74 39.64
C ASP A 984 15.52 -26.02 40.91
N LEU A 985 14.61 -25.25 41.52
CA LEU A 985 14.29 -25.10 42.97
C LEU A 985 15.24 -24.41 44.01
N PHE A 986 14.59 -23.49 44.74
CA PHE A 986 14.68 -23.05 46.16
C PHE A 986 15.93 -22.35 46.73
N LEU A 987 15.71 -21.13 47.27
CA LEU A 987 16.20 -20.68 48.59
C LEU A 987 15.28 -19.59 49.18
N GLN A 988 15.01 -19.72 50.48
CA GLN A 988 14.28 -18.81 51.37
C GLN A 988 15.21 -17.75 52.01
N GLU A 989 14.57 -16.82 52.75
CA GLU A 989 15.09 -15.84 53.73
C GLU A 989 15.41 -14.45 53.19
N GLN A 990 15.19 -13.33 53.89
CA GLN A 990 14.44 -12.96 55.09
C GLN A 990 14.28 -11.41 55.06
N THR A 991 13.19 -10.94 55.68
CA THR A 991 12.87 -9.61 56.20
C THR A 991 13.87 -8.43 56.16
N ALA A 992 13.39 -7.26 55.71
CA ALA A 992 13.61 -5.96 56.38
C ALA A 992 12.66 -4.86 55.83
N ASN A 993 11.71 -4.44 56.67
CA ASN A 993 11.17 -3.08 56.74
C ASN A 993 11.89 -2.44 57.96
N PRO A 994 12.05 -1.09 58.12
CA PRO A 994 10.89 -0.19 58.16
C PRO A 994 11.12 1.34 57.88
N LEU A 995 10.00 2.09 57.83
CA LEU A 995 9.80 3.52 58.25
C LEU A 995 10.47 4.64 57.40
N ALA A 996 9.91 5.85 57.19
CA ALA A 996 8.67 6.50 57.60
C ALA A 996 8.47 7.84 56.84
N SER A 997 7.23 8.32 56.90
CA SER A 997 6.79 9.72 57.05
C SER A 997 6.78 10.68 55.85
N GLY A 998 5.60 11.29 55.65
CA GLY A 998 5.40 12.44 54.77
C GLY A 998 3.92 12.71 54.46
N SER A 999 3.12 13.02 55.49
CA SER A 999 1.78 13.60 55.32
C SER A 999 1.88 15.12 55.11
N ILE A 1000 0.96 15.75 54.34
CA ILE A 1000 0.19 16.98 54.68
C ILE A 1000 -0.46 17.66 53.43
N TYR A 1001 -1.80 17.70 53.46
CA TYR A 1001 -2.84 18.71 53.12
C TYR A 1001 -3.04 19.44 51.76
N PHE A 1002 -4.35 19.57 51.49
CA PHE A 1002 -5.15 20.36 50.53
C PHE A 1002 -4.98 21.89 50.62
N ASN A 1003 -5.11 22.64 49.50
CA ASN A 1003 -6.32 23.34 49.00
C ASN A 1003 -5.98 24.40 47.90
N PRO A 1004 -6.94 24.86 47.07
CA PRO A 1004 -6.75 25.53 45.78
C PRO A 1004 -6.86 27.05 45.84
N TYR A 1005 -6.48 27.72 44.75
CA TYR A 1005 -6.85 29.12 44.47
C TYR A 1005 -7.74 29.22 43.22
N PHE A 1006 -8.92 29.80 43.42
CA PHE A 1006 -9.74 30.48 42.42
C PHE A 1006 -9.17 31.87 42.16
N SER A 1007 -9.22 32.33 40.90
CA SER A 1007 -9.28 33.76 40.59
C SER A 1007 -10.28 34.00 39.47
N SER A 1008 -11.29 34.78 39.81
CA SER A 1008 -12.33 35.38 38.98
C SER A 1008 -11.83 36.59 38.19
N GLY A 1009 -12.54 36.92 37.10
CA GLY A 1009 -12.54 38.21 36.40
C GLY A 1009 -12.68 37.98 34.90
N ASP A 1010 -13.46 38.70 34.10
CA ASP A 1010 -14.47 39.74 34.32
C ASP A 1010 -15.35 39.78 33.05
N ASP A 1011 -16.54 40.36 33.19
CA ASP A 1011 -17.53 40.66 32.16
C ASP A 1011 -17.00 41.47 30.96
N VAL A 1012 -17.45 41.12 29.75
CA VAL A 1012 -17.79 42.11 28.71
C VAL A 1012 -19.03 41.63 27.95
N SER A 1013 -20.14 42.33 28.15
CA SER A 1013 -21.37 42.25 27.37
C SER A 1013 -21.22 42.99 26.04
N SER A 1014 -21.72 42.42 24.95
CA SER A 1014 -22.14 43.21 23.77
C SER A 1014 -23.33 42.55 23.10
N ASP A 1015 -24.44 43.28 23.12
CA ASP A 1015 -25.71 42.98 22.47
C ASP A 1015 -25.54 42.82 20.95
N ILE A 1016 -26.25 41.85 20.36
CA ILE A 1016 -26.41 41.70 18.92
C ILE A 1016 -27.91 41.86 18.61
N GLU A 1017 -28.24 42.94 17.89
CA GLU A 1017 -29.52 43.15 17.22
C GLU A 1017 -29.64 42.16 16.04
N ILE A 1018 -30.77 41.46 15.97
CA ILE A 1018 -31.14 40.61 14.83
C ILE A 1018 -32.09 41.43 13.93
N ASN A 1019 -31.67 41.67 12.69
CA ASN A 1019 -32.53 42.13 11.60
C ASN A 1019 -33.24 40.90 10.98
N ASP A 1020 -34.56 40.95 10.96
CA ASP A 1020 -35.42 40.10 10.14
C ASP A 1020 -35.41 40.62 8.70
N ASP A 1021 -35.10 39.75 7.73
CA ASP A 1021 -35.71 39.75 6.38
C ASP A 1021 -35.10 38.61 5.54
N ILE A 1022 -35.81 37.47 5.44
CA ILE A 1022 -35.55 36.45 4.43
C ILE A 1022 -36.81 36.22 3.60
N VAL A 1023 -36.67 36.54 2.32
CA VAL A 1023 -37.62 36.36 1.23
C VAL A 1023 -37.70 34.87 0.86
N LEU A 1024 -38.92 34.33 0.83
CA LEU A 1024 -39.23 32.97 0.36
C LEU A 1024 -39.39 32.96 -1.17
N ASN A 1025 -38.68 32.06 -1.86
CA ASN A 1025 -38.99 31.67 -3.24
C ASN A 1025 -39.47 30.19 -3.27
N PRO A 1026 -40.42 29.83 -4.15
CA PRO A 1026 -41.10 28.55 -4.12
C PRO A 1026 -40.34 27.42 -4.85
N LEU A 1027 -40.51 26.20 -4.34
CA LEU A 1027 -40.01 24.93 -4.89
C LEU A 1027 -40.81 24.48 -6.14
N PRO A 1028 -40.19 23.74 -7.09
CA PRO A 1028 -40.89 23.14 -8.22
C PRO A 1028 -41.50 21.76 -7.90
N GLU A 1029 -42.60 21.44 -8.59
CA GLU A 1029 -43.42 20.24 -8.45
C GLU A 1029 -42.72 18.92 -8.87
N PRO A 1030 -43.11 17.75 -8.32
CA PRO A 1030 -42.56 16.45 -8.68
C PRO A 1030 -43.31 15.77 -9.84
N MET A 1031 -42.57 15.13 -10.75
CA MET A 1031 -43.09 14.22 -11.79
C MET A 1031 -43.32 12.78 -11.26
N PRO A 1032 -44.19 11.97 -11.91
CA PRO A 1032 -44.76 10.76 -11.33
C PRO A 1032 -43.91 9.50 -11.55
N GLY A 1033 -43.84 8.65 -10.51
CA GLY A 1033 -43.24 7.31 -10.57
C GLY A 1033 -44.22 6.20 -10.99
N PRO A 1034 -43.72 5.00 -11.35
CA PRO A 1034 -44.54 3.85 -11.75
C PRO A 1034 -45.00 2.99 -10.56
N MET A 1035 -46.03 2.18 -10.83
CA MET A 1035 -46.97 1.50 -9.91
C MET A 1035 -46.39 0.48 -8.89
N PRO A 1036 -47.11 0.21 -7.78
CA PRO A 1036 -46.67 -0.70 -6.72
C PRO A 1036 -47.17 -2.16 -6.85
N VAL A 1037 -46.37 -3.09 -6.32
CA VAL A 1037 -46.66 -4.52 -6.07
C VAL A 1037 -47.27 -4.67 -4.65
N PRO A 1038 -48.26 -5.55 -4.41
CA PRO A 1038 -49.09 -5.50 -3.19
C PRO A 1038 -48.47 -6.20 -1.97
N ILE A 1039 -48.56 -5.54 -0.81
CA ILE A 1039 -48.26 -6.08 0.53
C ILE A 1039 -49.59 -6.27 1.31
N PRO A 1040 -49.74 -7.29 2.19
CA PRO A 1040 -51.02 -7.63 2.80
C PRO A 1040 -51.45 -6.68 3.93
N VAL A 1041 -52.77 -6.51 4.01
CA VAL A 1041 -53.54 -5.67 4.93
C VAL A 1041 -53.50 -6.18 6.39
N PRO A 1042 -53.35 -5.31 7.41
CA PRO A 1042 -53.79 -5.58 8.76
C PRO A 1042 -55.18 -4.98 9.05
N LEU A 1043 -56.03 -5.77 9.71
CA LEU A 1043 -57.37 -5.40 10.20
C LEU A 1043 -57.32 -4.42 11.39
N PRO A 1044 -58.38 -3.63 11.63
CA PRO A 1044 -58.35 -2.43 12.46
C PRO A 1044 -58.75 -2.70 13.92
N MET A 1045 -58.12 -1.99 14.87
CA MET A 1045 -58.67 -1.79 16.21
C MET A 1045 -59.03 -0.33 16.47
N ARG A 1046 -60.22 -0.18 17.03
CA ARG A 1046 -60.99 1.04 17.31
C ARG A 1046 -60.34 1.93 18.37
N ARG A 1047 -60.48 3.24 18.16
CA ARG A 1047 -60.26 4.32 19.13
C ARG A 1047 -61.28 4.29 20.28
N LYS A 1048 -60.82 4.70 21.47
CA LYS A 1048 -61.62 5.45 22.45
C LYS A 1048 -60.72 6.46 23.19
N ASN A 1049 -61.34 7.55 23.62
CA ASN A 1049 -60.79 8.88 23.82
C ASN A 1049 -60.14 9.15 25.20
N ASP A 1050 -59.56 10.36 25.26
CA ASP A 1050 -59.32 11.26 26.40
C ASP A 1050 -58.03 11.10 27.22
N LEU A 1051 -57.03 11.94 26.96
CA LEU A 1051 -56.56 13.01 27.89
C LEU A 1051 -55.34 13.75 27.34
N ASN A 1052 -55.31 15.06 27.62
CA ASN A 1052 -54.36 16.05 27.16
C ASN A 1052 -53.17 16.20 28.13
N ILE A 1053 -51.97 16.39 27.56
CA ILE A 1053 -50.77 17.09 28.07
C ILE A 1053 -49.99 16.46 29.25
N SER A 1054 -48.81 15.90 28.93
CA SER A 1054 -47.55 16.10 29.68
C SER A 1054 -46.35 15.75 28.80
N GLY A 1055 -45.40 16.68 28.65
CA GLY A 1055 -44.17 16.53 27.86
C GLY A 1055 -43.17 15.52 28.44
N PRO A 1056 -42.04 15.29 27.75
CA PRO A 1056 -41.12 14.20 28.07
C PRO A 1056 -40.36 14.46 29.37
N GLN A 1057 -40.46 13.51 30.30
CA GLN A 1057 -39.61 13.43 31.48
C GLN A 1057 -38.18 13.09 31.05
N SER A 1058 -37.26 14.03 31.28
CA SER A 1058 -35.82 13.76 31.32
C SER A 1058 -35.45 13.24 32.71
N TYR A 1059 -34.74 12.11 32.76
CA TYR A 1059 -34.15 11.58 33.99
C TYR A 1059 -32.88 12.39 34.32
N VAL A 1060 -32.85 13.02 35.51
CA VAL A 1060 -31.65 13.65 36.07
C VAL A 1060 -31.11 12.75 37.18
N GLU A 1061 -29.82 12.42 37.14
CA GLU A 1061 -29.17 11.58 38.16
C GLU A 1061 -29.06 12.30 39.52
N ARG A 1062 -29.15 11.51 40.59
CA ARG A 1062 -29.11 11.98 41.98
C ARG A 1062 -27.77 12.68 42.29
N GLY A 1063 -27.85 13.85 42.91
CA GLY A 1063 -26.67 14.65 43.30
C GLY A 1063 -26.14 15.59 42.21
N ALA A 1064 -26.89 15.80 41.12
CA ALA A 1064 -26.51 16.72 40.07
C ALA A 1064 -26.60 18.18 40.53
N ILE A 1065 -25.61 18.97 40.09
CA ILE A 1065 -25.61 20.42 40.21
C ILE A 1065 -26.13 20.97 38.89
N VAL A 1066 -27.21 21.74 38.93
CA VAL A 1066 -27.83 22.29 37.72
C VAL A 1066 -27.77 23.81 37.77
N VAL A 1067 -27.46 24.44 36.64
CA VAL A 1067 -27.46 25.90 36.51
C VAL A 1067 -28.76 26.30 35.82
N ILE A 1068 -29.65 26.97 36.55
CA ILE A 1068 -30.91 27.48 36.01
C ILE A 1068 -30.86 29.00 36.12
N ASN A 1069 -31.00 29.69 34.97
CA ASN A 1069 -30.94 31.15 34.86
C ASN A 1069 -29.70 31.78 35.53
N GLY A 1070 -28.53 31.17 35.29
CA GLY A 1070 -27.24 31.68 35.79
C GLY A 1070 -27.01 31.50 37.30
N ARG A 1071 -27.87 30.75 38.00
CA ARG A 1071 -27.64 30.37 39.40
C ARG A 1071 -27.47 28.87 39.54
N THR A 1072 -26.41 28.49 40.24
CA THR A 1072 -26.08 27.10 40.57
C THR A 1072 -26.96 26.63 41.73
N VAL A 1073 -27.76 25.60 41.49
CA VAL A 1073 -28.65 25.00 42.51
C VAL A 1073 -28.27 23.54 42.72
N TRP A 1074 -28.22 23.14 44.00
CA TRP A 1074 -28.00 21.76 44.42
C TRP A 1074 -29.36 21.13 44.73
N LEU A 1075 -29.70 20.04 44.04
CA LEU A 1075 -30.96 19.34 44.27
C LEU A 1075 -30.77 18.28 45.36
N ASP A 1076 -31.43 18.47 46.51
CA ASP A 1076 -31.47 17.47 47.58
C ASP A 1076 -32.64 16.49 47.39
N GLU A 1077 -32.64 15.40 48.17
CA GLU A 1077 -33.55 14.25 48.01
C GLU A 1077 -35.05 14.57 48.09
N ASN A 1078 -35.46 15.80 48.45
CA ASN A 1078 -36.86 16.16 48.62
C ASN A 1078 -37.40 17.34 47.78
N ASN A 1079 -36.67 17.87 46.79
CA ASN A 1079 -37.24 18.86 45.84
C ASN A 1079 -36.65 18.80 44.43
#